data_AF-A0A2N1J8F4-F1
#
_entry.id   AF-A0A2N1J8F4-F1
#
_cell.length_a   1.000
_cell.length_b   1.000
_cell.length_c   1.000
_cell.angle_alpha   90.00
_cell.angle_beta   90.00
_cell.angle_gamma   90.00
#
_symmetry.space_group_name_H-M   'P 1'
#
loop_
_entity.id
_entity.type
_entity.pdbx_description
1 polymer ?
#
loop_
_entity_poly.entity_id
_entity_poly.type
_entity_poly.pdbx_seq_one_letter_code
_entity_poly.pdbx_strand_id
1 'polypeptide(L)'
;MSTISLRILAPPTSDTPEAPTLVVQCNATKYMFNAGEGTTRISAQRRASNSRVEHIFLSRIASETMGGVPGLLMTLADGGRSEITLHGPPNLRYTLAATRFYAKREQMRVHTQEIPLHAQETSVYSDQYLDVVGIPLLLPAVRTDVEIAAKQHTQAPGAYHEQDAPWRDPRWSPSTLCGADADNWYKTVIADAWGTKYGDKDVRTPSRVVNALPGPPLLPMQKNQAPVVAYICAARTQRGKFDAARAAAMGIPPGPSFSQLSAGQSVTIQRPVAWDSMDPAARKQWLHARSSKRAQKKNGEHDSTPTYAVEEVTVASAEVVGAARAGPVFFYMYLPTPAHVDALLQPDAQDAFAPYTLARNAHLEPSQQRTPHIILHAAPHAVLQDARYQAWMASFGPACYHLIANREQCADELTYTSSAMSLLRLSRLNADMFVVPGYTLKSSQPVGALERTTALVPDQVVPLQPRMPPTQLNDAAPVFNKPVREMEKQLVEEMDADVRAAYDVYCAAARDAQNVPQRGGAQSAADSLLFTTLGTGSSAPSKYRNVLSTLVRIPEQGYMVLDAGEGTYFQLARSAGPGTKGWGDGQGIETILRNLDMIFVSHIHGDHHMGVARLLLERKRLEMRPEKPLYVFANNYTRFCLQEYDRVEALGLGEEHGVILVDNEWIDYQHGVDPENGSERRKPNTHAAKHVGAAKAQMHLRSIRTAPVVHRTGHCYGLVVEHEAGWKLVFSGDTMPSDALVAAGRDATVLIHEATMQNDELELAEQKGHSTIGQAMHVAQRMRAQHLLLTHFSQRYPKFARMGAEGGKVPAAIAFDLMRITPPQIRQFQSYLAALESLFATEEGQEEDVLDAKARATTQRKNISHFEHRYVTLAFIGIDKRKPVHAPSELALREGITIALQETHGIVGGAFSVDILYVGSNGARVEGIVRVPSMHADALLSALSAAGPTALHTLTGGQAGVRMSVKGITHALPHAVHDSREWTKEMLAQHQQ
;
A
#
# COMPACT_ATOMS: atom_id res chain seq x y z
N MET A 1 17.53 23.68 -2.37
CA MET A 1 16.64 23.47 -3.54
C MET A 1 15.79 22.25 -3.25
N SER A 2 14.48 22.30 -3.52
CA SER A 2 13.62 21.11 -3.40
C SER A 2 14.07 20.05 -4.40
N THR A 3 14.13 18.80 -3.98
CA THR A 3 14.36 17.66 -4.87
C THR A 3 13.02 17.08 -5.28
N ILE A 4 12.84 16.88 -6.58
CA ILE A 4 11.64 16.26 -7.14
C ILE A 4 12.10 15.10 -8.01
N SER A 5 11.55 13.92 -7.74
CA SER A 5 11.79 12.72 -8.54
C SER A 5 10.49 11.95 -8.75
N LEU A 6 10.47 11.22 -9.85
CA LEU A 6 9.41 10.30 -10.22
C LEU A 6 9.99 8.89 -10.17
N ARG A 7 9.27 7.95 -9.58
CA ARG A 7 9.59 6.51 -9.57
C ARG A 7 8.43 5.73 -10.16
N ILE A 8 8.72 4.83 -11.07
CA ILE A 8 7.76 3.89 -11.65
C ILE A 8 7.98 2.55 -10.97
N LEU A 9 6.95 2.02 -10.30
CA LEU A 9 7.12 0.86 -9.42
C LEU A 9 7.40 -0.42 -10.23
N ALA A 10 6.64 -0.65 -11.30
CA ALA A 10 6.81 -1.78 -12.19
C ALA A 10 6.25 -1.46 -13.59
N PRO A 11 6.84 -2.02 -14.67
CA PRO A 11 6.22 -2.07 -15.98
C PRO A 11 4.99 -2.99 -15.97
N PRO A 12 4.13 -2.93 -17.01
CA PRO A 12 3.10 -3.94 -17.24
C PRO A 12 3.76 -5.29 -17.62
N THR A 13 3.45 -6.33 -16.86
CA THR A 13 3.96 -7.71 -16.98
C THR A 13 2.84 -8.70 -16.68
N SER A 14 3.04 -10.00 -16.81
CA SER A 14 2.04 -10.99 -16.37
C SER A 14 1.72 -10.93 -14.86
N ASP A 15 2.53 -10.22 -14.06
CA ASP A 15 2.29 -9.99 -12.62
C ASP A 15 1.50 -8.70 -12.32
N THR A 16 1.37 -7.79 -13.29
CA THR A 16 0.95 -6.41 -13.07
C THR A 16 -0.05 -5.93 -14.13
N PRO A 17 -0.93 -4.97 -13.80
CA PRO A 17 -1.91 -4.44 -14.75
C PRO A 17 -1.27 -3.55 -15.82
N GLU A 18 -2.05 -3.22 -16.83
CA GLU A 18 -1.64 -2.42 -18.00
C GLU A 18 -1.24 -0.98 -17.62
N ALA A 19 -1.89 -0.40 -16.61
CA ALA A 19 -1.62 0.95 -16.14
C ALA A 19 -0.59 0.92 -14.99
N PRO A 20 0.66 1.38 -15.21
CA PRO A 20 1.71 1.32 -14.21
C PRO A 20 1.47 2.31 -13.08
N THR A 21 1.86 1.93 -11.86
CA THR A 21 1.86 2.85 -10.71
C THR A 21 3.09 3.74 -10.75
N LEU A 22 2.85 5.06 -10.70
CA LEU A 22 3.88 6.08 -10.68
C LEU A 22 3.81 6.84 -9.36
N VAL A 23 4.96 7.06 -8.72
CA VAL A 23 5.08 7.81 -7.47
C VAL A 23 6.00 9.01 -7.67
N VAL A 24 5.45 10.21 -7.49
CA VAL A 24 6.22 11.46 -7.46
C VAL A 24 6.58 11.76 -6.01
N GLN A 25 7.86 12.00 -5.74
CA GLN A 25 8.36 12.40 -4.44
C GLN A 25 8.85 13.85 -4.50
N CYS A 26 8.26 14.70 -3.68
CA CYS A 26 8.67 16.09 -3.46
C CYS A 26 9.12 16.24 -2.01
N ASN A 27 10.44 16.26 -1.79
CA ASN A 27 11.02 16.17 -0.44
C ASN A 27 10.48 14.95 0.35
N ALA A 28 9.64 15.19 1.35
CA ALA A 28 9.00 14.18 2.18
C ALA A 28 7.65 13.71 1.63
N THR A 29 6.92 14.56 0.90
CA THR A 29 5.57 14.30 0.40
C THR A 29 5.60 13.42 -0.84
N LYS A 30 4.64 12.50 -0.97
CA LYS A 30 4.48 11.64 -2.14
C LYS A 30 3.09 11.75 -2.75
N TYR A 31 3.05 11.67 -4.08
CA TYR A 31 1.84 11.66 -4.90
C TYR A 31 1.88 10.39 -5.75
N MET A 32 0.78 9.67 -5.82
CA MET A 32 0.68 8.41 -6.56
C MET A 32 -0.28 8.58 -7.73
N PHE A 33 0.07 8.02 -8.89
CA PHE A 33 -0.77 7.97 -10.08
C PHE A 33 -1.06 6.52 -10.41
N ASN A 34 -2.36 6.19 -10.39
CA ASN A 34 -2.91 4.84 -10.42
C ASN A 34 -2.41 3.92 -9.30
N ALA A 35 -3.23 2.96 -8.93
CA ALA A 35 -2.92 1.91 -7.96
C ALA A 35 -3.74 0.66 -8.32
N GLY A 36 -3.33 -0.04 -9.37
CA GLY A 36 -3.92 -1.32 -9.76
C GLY A 36 -3.55 -2.45 -8.79
N GLU A 37 -4.12 -3.64 -8.99
CA GLU A 37 -3.81 -4.80 -8.16
C GLU A 37 -2.31 -5.10 -8.11
N GLY A 38 -1.84 -5.54 -6.94
CA GLY A 38 -0.44 -5.82 -6.66
C GLY A 38 0.36 -4.62 -6.19
N THR A 39 -0.17 -3.38 -6.24
CA THR A 39 0.58 -2.15 -5.88
C THR A 39 1.27 -2.26 -4.52
N THR A 40 0.58 -2.78 -3.49
CA THR A 40 1.17 -2.97 -2.15
C THR A 40 2.28 -4.03 -2.16
N ARG A 41 2.08 -5.14 -2.88
CA ARG A 41 3.07 -6.23 -3.01
C ARG A 41 4.32 -5.78 -3.77
N ILE A 42 4.15 -5.05 -4.88
CA ILE A 42 5.23 -4.45 -5.66
C ILE A 42 6.01 -3.48 -4.78
N SER A 43 5.32 -2.65 -4.02
CA SER A 43 5.93 -1.70 -3.08
C SER A 43 6.79 -2.42 -2.04
N ALA A 44 6.30 -3.55 -1.49
CA ALA A 44 7.06 -4.38 -0.55
C ALA A 44 8.29 -5.02 -1.21
N GLN A 45 8.14 -5.58 -2.41
CA GLN A 45 9.21 -6.19 -3.20
C GLN A 45 10.34 -5.19 -3.47
N ARG A 46 9.99 -3.96 -3.87
CA ARG A 46 10.92 -2.90 -4.29
C ARG A 46 11.37 -1.97 -3.16
N ARG A 47 11.00 -2.30 -1.91
CA ARG A 47 11.24 -1.45 -0.71
C ARG A 47 10.76 0.01 -0.92
N ALA A 48 9.71 0.20 -1.71
CA ALA A 48 9.12 1.50 -1.98
C ALA A 48 8.08 1.83 -0.90
N SER A 49 8.44 2.65 0.08
CA SER A 49 7.51 2.99 1.17
C SER A 49 6.36 3.88 0.69
N ASN A 50 5.12 3.47 0.99
CA ASN A 50 3.90 4.25 0.71
C ASN A 50 3.49 5.18 1.87
N SER A 51 4.18 5.16 3.01
CA SER A 51 3.79 5.85 4.26
C SER A 51 3.52 7.37 4.14
N ARG A 52 4.09 8.03 3.13
CA ARG A 52 3.96 9.49 2.90
C ARG A 52 3.18 9.83 1.63
N VAL A 53 2.42 8.88 1.09
CA VAL A 53 1.48 9.15 0.00
C VAL A 53 0.30 9.93 0.58
N GLU A 54 0.07 11.12 0.03
CA GLU A 54 -1.00 12.04 0.50
C GLU A 54 -2.14 12.13 -0.51
N HIS A 55 -1.80 11.98 -1.79
CA HIS A 55 -2.73 12.06 -2.91
C HIS A 55 -2.55 10.87 -3.85
N ILE A 56 -3.67 10.28 -4.28
CA ILE A 56 -3.72 9.27 -5.33
C ILE A 56 -4.56 9.84 -6.49
N PHE A 57 -4.01 9.87 -7.69
CA PHE A 57 -4.67 10.34 -8.91
C PHE A 57 -4.96 9.15 -9.83
N LEU A 58 -6.23 8.88 -10.09
CA LEU A 58 -6.68 7.75 -10.90
C LEU A 58 -7.02 8.21 -12.31
N SER A 59 -6.42 7.62 -13.33
CA SER A 59 -6.71 7.97 -14.73
C SER A 59 -8.06 7.41 -15.22
N ARG A 60 -8.61 6.43 -14.50
CA ARG A 60 -9.89 5.78 -14.78
C ARG A 60 -10.43 5.18 -13.49
N ILE A 61 -11.75 4.98 -13.38
CA ILE A 61 -12.34 4.11 -12.36
C ILE A 61 -12.56 2.74 -12.99
N ALA A 62 -11.54 1.89 -12.89
CA ALA A 62 -11.53 0.52 -13.43
C ALA A 62 -10.49 -0.34 -12.69
N SER A 63 -10.62 -1.66 -12.78
CA SER A 63 -9.76 -2.66 -12.12
C SER A 63 -8.28 -2.42 -12.43
N GLU A 64 -7.91 -2.13 -13.68
CA GLU A 64 -6.51 -1.91 -14.06
C GLU A 64 -5.85 -0.69 -13.40
N THR A 65 -6.62 0.29 -12.93
CA THR A 65 -6.12 1.57 -12.38
C THR A 65 -6.39 1.73 -10.90
N MET A 66 -7.40 1.04 -10.36
CA MET A 66 -7.90 1.21 -9.00
C MET A 66 -7.97 -0.10 -8.19
N GLY A 67 -7.78 -1.27 -8.81
CA GLY A 67 -8.01 -2.57 -8.15
C GLY A 67 -7.20 -2.79 -6.86
N GLY A 68 -6.04 -2.15 -6.71
CA GLY A 68 -5.20 -2.22 -5.50
C GLY A 68 -5.49 -1.12 -4.47
N VAL A 69 -6.37 -0.15 -4.77
CA VAL A 69 -6.69 0.97 -3.86
C VAL A 69 -7.24 0.48 -2.52
N PRO A 70 -8.23 -0.43 -2.43
CA PRO A 70 -8.76 -0.85 -1.14
C PRO A 70 -7.68 -1.45 -0.22
N GLY A 71 -6.84 -2.34 -0.77
CA GLY A 71 -5.73 -2.97 -0.05
C GLY A 71 -4.66 -1.95 0.37
N LEU A 72 -4.34 -1.00 -0.50
CA LEU A 72 -3.42 0.09 -0.21
C LEU A 72 -3.94 1.00 0.92
N LEU A 73 -5.22 1.39 0.89
CA LEU A 73 -5.82 2.23 1.93
C LEU A 73 -5.81 1.54 3.29
N MET A 74 -6.17 0.25 3.35
CA MET A 74 -6.10 -0.52 4.60
C MET A 74 -4.66 -0.59 5.12
N THR A 75 -3.69 -0.85 4.24
CA THR A 75 -2.26 -0.89 4.58
C THR A 75 -1.75 0.46 5.11
N LEU A 76 -2.18 1.57 4.51
CA LEU A 76 -1.80 2.91 4.96
C LEU A 76 -2.40 3.26 6.33
N ALA A 77 -3.68 2.93 6.53
CA ALA A 77 -4.36 3.13 7.81
C ALA A 77 -3.74 2.30 8.93
N ASP A 78 -3.43 1.02 8.68
CA ASP A 78 -2.73 0.13 9.63
C ASP A 78 -1.26 0.55 9.83
N GLY A 79 -0.70 1.24 8.84
CA GLY A 79 0.58 1.95 8.92
C GLY A 79 0.55 3.25 9.76
N GLY A 80 -0.62 3.68 10.23
CA GLY A 80 -0.80 4.88 11.06
C GLY A 80 -1.04 6.17 10.28
N ARG A 81 -1.38 6.10 8.99
CA ARG A 81 -1.79 7.29 8.23
C ARG A 81 -3.14 7.79 8.74
N SER A 82 -3.25 9.10 8.97
CA SER A 82 -4.47 9.72 9.51
C SER A 82 -5.43 10.21 8.44
N GLU A 83 -4.95 10.56 7.24
CA GLU A 83 -5.79 11.04 6.15
C GLU A 83 -5.14 10.88 4.77
N ILE A 84 -5.97 10.74 3.74
CA ILE A 84 -5.54 10.64 2.34
C ILE A 84 -6.63 11.18 1.40
N THR A 85 -6.23 11.71 0.24
CA THR A 85 -7.16 12.21 -0.78
C THR A 85 -7.02 11.42 -2.08
N LEU A 86 -8.16 10.96 -2.61
CA LEU A 86 -8.23 10.30 -3.91
C LEU A 86 -8.88 11.24 -4.92
N HIS A 87 -8.26 11.34 -6.09
CA HIS A 87 -8.72 12.11 -7.24
C HIS A 87 -8.98 11.14 -8.40
N GLY A 88 -10.07 11.32 -9.12
CA GLY A 88 -10.37 10.46 -10.27
C GLY A 88 -11.63 10.90 -11.01
N PRO A 89 -11.95 10.29 -12.17
CA PRO A 89 -13.20 10.58 -12.86
C PRO A 89 -14.44 10.15 -12.04
N PRO A 90 -15.66 10.53 -12.47
CA PRO A 90 -16.90 10.09 -11.83
C PRO A 90 -16.97 8.57 -11.61
N ASN A 91 -17.73 8.17 -10.59
CA ASN A 91 -17.87 6.82 -10.03
C ASN A 91 -16.78 6.43 -9.02
N LEU A 92 -15.84 7.33 -8.70
CA LEU A 92 -14.87 7.13 -7.62
C LEU A 92 -15.56 6.87 -6.29
N ARG A 93 -16.53 7.72 -5.93
CA ARG A 93 -17.24 7.60 -4.65
C ARG A 93 -18.08 6.34 -4.58
N TYR A 94 -18.76 6.00 -5.67
CA TYR A 94 -19.51 4.76 -5.78
C TYR A 94 -18.63 3.54 -5.51
N THR A 95 -17.49 3.43 -6.21
CA THR A 95 -16.60 2.28 -6.10
C THR A 95 -15.98 2.18 -4.70
N LEU A 96 -15.64 3.30 -4.06
CA LEU A 96 -15.18 3.30 -2.67
C LEU A 96 -16.29 2.89 -1.69
N ALA A 97 -17.52 3.36 -1.89
CA ALA A 97 -18.66 2.94 -1.06
C ALA A 97 -19.00 1.44 -1.24
N ALA A 98 -18.73 0.85 -2.40
CA ALA A 98 -18.88 -0.59 -2.63
C ALA A 98 -17.93 -1.45 -1.77
N THR A 99 -16.81 -0.88 -1.32
CA THR A 99 -15.82 -1.58 -0.46
C THR A 99 -16.23 -1.65 1.01
N ARG A 100 -17.36 -1.03 1.40
CA ARG A 100 -17.81 -0.87 2.80
C ARG A 100 -17.88 -2.14 3.63
N PHE A 101 -18.07 -3.30 2.98
CA PHE A 101 -18.22 -4.58 3.67
C PHE A 101 -16.89 -5.15 4.18
N TYR A 102 -15.76 -4.72 3.64
CA TYR A 102 -14.44 -5.28 3.96
C TYR A 102 -13.35 -4.23 4.25
N ALA A 103 -13.51 -3.00 3.76
CA ALA A 103 -12.50 -1.95 3.87
C ALA A 103 -12.86 -0.89 4.92
N LYS A 104 -12.90 -1.30 6.20
CA LYS A 104 -13.23 -0.41 7.33
C LYS A 104 -12.03 -0.13 8.23
N ARG A 105 -11.72 1.14 8.47
CA ARG A 105 -10.65 1.64 9.36
C ARG A 105 -11.02 2.97 10.00
N GLU A 106 -11.09 3.01 11.32
CA GLU A 106 -11.54 4.21 12.06
C GLU A 106 -10.43 5.25 12.25
N GLN A 107 -9.17 4.85 12.07
CA GLN A 107 -8.01 5.69 12.34
C GLN A 107 -7.60 6.62 11.18
N MET A 108 -8.15 6.42 9.98
CA MET A 108 -7.77 7.17 8.78
C MET A 108 -8.99 7.74 8.06
N ARG A 109 -8.95 9.04 7.71
CA ARG A 109 -9.97 9.71 6.89
C ARG A 109 -9.65 9.59 5.40
N VAL A 110 -10.67 9.28 4.60
CA VAL A 110 -10.55 9.23 3.13
C VAL A 110 -11.35 10.35 2.50
N HIS A 111 -10.65 11.26 1.82
CA HIS A 111 -11.25 12.34 1.03
C HIS A 111 -11.35 11.94 -0.44
N THR A 112 -12.41 12.39 -1.12
CA THR A 112 -12.65 12.07 -2.52
C THR A 112 -12.96 13.31 -3.35
N GLN A 113 -12.28 13.43 -4.49
CA GLN A 113 -12.48 14.50 -5.44
C GLN A 113 -12.70 13.91 -6.84
N GLU A 114 -13.96 13.95 -7.29
CA GLU A 114 -14.30 13.56 -8.66
C GLU A 114 -14.01 14.70 -9.63
N ILE A 115 -13.34 14.40 -10.72
CA ILE A 115 -12.92 15.36 -11.75
C ILE A 115 -14.14 15.62 -12.66
N PRO A 116 -14.60 16.88 -12.78
CA PRO A 116 -15.67 17.24 -13.70
C PRO A 116 -15.31 16.92 -15.16
N LEU A 117 -16.24 16.31 -15.89
CA LEU A 117 -16.00 15.89 -17.28
C LEU A 117 -16.33 16.98 -18.33
N HIS A 118 -16.94 18.09 -17.93
CA HIS A 118 -17.42 19.15 -18.85
C HIS A 118 -16.48 20.37 -18.93
N ALA A 119 -15.42 20.42 -18.12
CA ALA A 119 -14.46 21.53 -18.12
C ALA A 119 -13.26 21.22 -19.04
N GLN A 120 -12.90 22.19 -19.89
CA GLN A 120 -11.82 22.08 -20.89
C GLN A 120 -10.47 21.71 -20.26
N GLU A 121 -10.16 22.30 -19.11
CA GLU A 121 -9.07 21.93 -18.21
C GLU A 121 -9.59 22.03 -16.78
N THR A 122 -9.45 20.98 -15.98
CA THR A 122 -9.76 21.06 -14.55
C THR A 122 -8.44 21.08 -13.79
N SER A 123 -8.16 22.18 -13.09
CA SER A 123 -7.15 22.16 -12.01
C SER A 123 -7.66 21.18 -10.95
N VAL A 124 -7.05 20.00 -10.89
CA VAL A 124 -7.46 18.92 -9.98
C VAL A 124 -6.87 19.18 -8.62
N TYR A 125 -5.59 19.55 -8.57
CA TYR A 125 -4.88 19.75 -7.32
C TYR A 125 -3.71 20.72 -7.51
N SER A 126 -3.41 21.50 -6.48
CA SER A 126 -2.35 22.49 -6.49
C SER A 126 -1.80 22.71 -5.09
N ASP A 127 -0.49 22.62 -4.93
CA ASP A 127 0.20 22.95 -3.67
C ASP A 127 1.52 23.70 -3.90
N GLN A 128 2.38 23.75 -2.89
CA GLN A 128 3.67 24.44 -2.96
C GLN A 128 4.70 23.75 -3.89
N TYR A 129 4.46 22.50 -4.30
CA TYR A 129 5.36 21.69 -5.11
C TYR A 129 4.82 21.47 -6.53
N LEU A 130 3.56 21.04 -6.64
CA LEU A 130 2.96 20.54 -7.89
C LEU A 130 1.62 21.21 -8.18
N ASP A 131 1.39 21.45 -9.47
CA ASP A 131 0.10 21.70 -10.08
C ASP A 131 -0.27 20.49 -10.93
N VAL A 132 -1.45 19.91 -10.68
CA VAL A 132 -1.98 18.75 -11.39
C VAL A 132 -3.27 19.15 -12.10
N VAL A 133 -3.27 19.01 -13.43
CA VAL A 133 -4.41 19.29 -14.30
C VAL A 133 -4.88 17.97 -14.89
N GLY A 134 -6.18 17.71 -14.81
CA GLY A 134 -6.84 16.53 -15.39
C GLY A 134 -7.53 16.90 -16.69
N ILE A 135 -7.25 16.14 -17.74
CA ILE A 135 -7.79 16.31 -19.09
C ILE A 135 -8.69 15.12 -19.43
N PRO A 136 -10.03 15.29 -19.40
CA PRO A 136 -10.96 14.23 -19.78
C PRO A 136 -10.83 13.87 -21.28
N LEU A 137 -10.53 12.61 -21.58
CA LEU A 137 -10.48 12.04 -22.92
C LEU A 137 -11.78 11.27 -23.18
N LEU A 138 -12.86 11.99 -23.48
CA LEU A 138 -14.20 11.42 -23.62
C LEU A 138 -14.44 10.84 -25.02
N LEU A 139 -14.83 9.57 -25.08
CA LEU A 139 -15.35 8.95 -26.30
C LEU A 139 -16.72 9.56 -26.66
N PRO A 140 -17.15 9.55 -27.94
CA PRO A 140 -18.40 10.19 -28.37
C PRO A 140 -19.65 9.72 -27.60
N ALA A 141 -19.76 8.41 -27.34
CA ALA A 141 -20.87 7.83 -26.58
C ALA A 141 -20.88 8.35 -25.12
N VAL A 142 -19.72 8.35 -24.47
CA VAL A 142 -19.55 8.89 -23.11
C VAL A 142 -19.87 10.37 -23.04
N ARG A 143 -19.42 11.16 -24.03
CA ARG A 143 -19.72 12.60 -24.09
C ARG A 143 -21.23 12.83 -24.13
N THR A 144 -21.96 12.03 -24.90
CA THR A 144 -23.43 12.10 -24.97
C THR A 144 -24.07 11.79 -23.62
N ASP A 145 -23.62 10.72 -22.94
CA ASP A 145 -24.12 10.36 -21.60
C ASP A 145 -23.87 11.48 -20.58
N VAL A 146 -22.68 12.08 -20.60
CA VAL A 146 -22.29 13.21 -19.74
C VAL A 146 -23.17 14.44 -19.99
N GLU A 147 -23.43 14.76 -21.27
CA GLU A 147 -24.31 15.88 -21.64
C GLU A 147 -25.77 15.66 -21.22
N ILE A 148 -26.26 14.41 -21.32
CA ILE A 148 -27.60 14.04 -20.85
C ILE A 148 -27.68 14.17 -19.32
N ALA A 149 -26.70 13.63 -18.59
CA ALA A 149 -26.64 13.71 -17.14
C ALA A 149 -26.56 15.16 -16.64
N ALA A 150 -25.78 16.01 -17.31
CA ALA A 150 -25.67 17.43 -16.99
C ALA A 150 -27.01 18.17 -17.16
N LYS A 151 -27.81 17.83 -18.18
CA LYS A 151 -29.15 18.42 -18.43
C LYS A 151 -30.20 17.98 -17.40
N GLN A 152 -30.05 16.80 -16.81
CA GLN A 152 -30.95 16.28 -15.78
C GLN A 152 -30.66 16.85 -14.38
N HIS A 153 -29.46 17.43 -14.16
CA HIS A 153 -29.01 18.04 -12.90
C HIS A 153 -29.38 19.54 -12.76
N THR A 154 -30.67 19.90 -12.91
CA THR A 154 -31.13 21.31 -12.81
C THR A 154 -31.83 21.71 -11.50
N GLN A 155 -31.87 20.84 -10.48
CA GLN A 155 -32.37 21.22 -9.14
C GLN A 155 -31.23 21.26 -8.12
N ALA A 156 -31.11 22.41 -7.43
CA ALA A 156 -30.20 22.59 -6.30
C ALA A 156 -30.64 21.70 -5.12
N PRO A 157 -29.68 21.17 -4.33
CA PRO A 157 -30.00 20.26 -3.24
C PRO A 157 -30.76 20.98 -2.13
N GLY A 158 -31.84 20.36 -1.64
CA GLY A 158 -32.33 20.62 -0.29
C GLY A 158 -31.32 20.07 0.72
N ALA A 159 -31.00 20.84 1.76
CA ALA A 159 -30.12 20.37 2.82
C ALA A 159 -30.78 19.18 3.55
N TYR A 160 -30.12 18.02 3.55
CA TYR A 160 -30.51 16.88 4.38
C TYR A 160 -30.10 17.15 5.83
N HIS A 161 -31.06 17.18 6.74
CA HIS A 161 -30.79 17.17 8.17
C HIS A 161 -30.59 15.72 8.66
N GLU A 162 -29.53 15.46 9.41
CA GLU A 162 -29.17 14.12 9.95
C GLU A 162 -30.29 13.48 10.81
N GLN A 163 -31.19 14.31 11.35
CA GLN A 163 -32.36 13.88 12.14
C GLN A 163 -33.48 13.29 11.26
N ASP A 164 -33.57 13.68 9.99
CA ASP A 164 -34.60 13.24 9.02
C ASP A 164 -34.09 12.15 8.06
N ALA A 165 -32.97 11.52 8.43
CA ALA A 165 -32.28 10.55 7.61
C ALA A 165 -33.13 9.31 7.27
N PRO A 166 -33.39 9.02 5.98
CA PRO A 166 -34.33 7.97 5.57
C PRO A 166 -33.85 6.55 5.90
N TRP A 167 -32.54 6.33 6.10
CA TRP A 167 -32.00 5.05 6.58
C TRP A 167 -32.34 4.73 8.05
N ARG A 168 -33.00 5.63 8.78
CA ARG A 168 -33.58 5.30 10.09
C ARG A 168 -34.86 4.46 9.96
N ASP A 169 -35.56 4.50 8.82
CA ASP A 169 -36.67 3.59 8.51
C ASP A 169 -36.11 2.23 8.03
N PRO A 170 -36.36 1.12 8.74
CA PRO A 170 -35.89 -0.21 8.35
C PRO A 170 -36.50 -0.76 7.04
N ARG A 171 -37.52 -0.10 6.46
CA ARG A 171 -38.13 -0.47 5.17
C ARG A 171 -37.53 0.30 3.98
N TRP A 172 -36.67 1.28 4.24
CA TRP A 172 -36.07 2.11 3.22
C TRP A 172 -34.88 1.41 2.56
N SER A 173 -34.71 1.60 1.24
CA SER A 173 -33.60 1.02 0.46
C SER A 173 -32.79 2.10 -0.24
N PRO A 174 -31.45 2.06 -0.18
CA PRO A 174 -30.60 3.02 -0.89
C PRO A 174 -30.72 2.87 -2.41
N SER A 175 -31.22 1.74 -2.93
CA SER A 175 -31.45 1.51 -4.36
C SER A 175 -32.44 2.49 -5.00
N THR A 176 -33.21 3.23 -4.21
CA THR A 176 -34.14 4.26 -4.72
C THR A 176 -33.49 5.65 -4.84
N LEU A 177 -32.28 5.84 -4.32
CA LEU A 177 -31.59 7.12 -4.38
C LEU A 177 -31.02 7.39 -5.78
N CYS A 178 -31.01 8.66 -6.18
CA CYS A 178 -30.40 9.12 -7.42
C CYS A 178 -29.79 10.51 -7.25
N GLY A 179 -28.97 10.94 -8.21
CA GLY A 179 -28.38 12.29 -8.23
C GLY A 179 -27.66 12.66 -6.94
N ALA A 180 -27.99 13.83 -6.37
CA ALA A 180 -27.35 14.37 -5.18
C ALA A 180 -27.56 13.50 -3.92
N ASP A 181 -28.72 12.85 -3.79
CA ASP A 181 -29.02 12.01 -2.64
C ASP A 181 -28.17 10.73 -2.65
N ALA A 182 -27.95 10.15 -3.83
CA ALA A 182 -27.01 9.03 -4.00
C ALA A 182 -25.57 9.45 -3.68
N ASP A 183 -25.13 10.62 -4.14
CA ASP A 183 -23.79 11.16 -3.83
C ASP A 183 -23.57 11.39 -2.33
N ASN A 184 -24.57 11.96 -1.64
CA ASN A 184 -24.53 12.12 -0.19
C ASN A 184 -24.49 10.78 0.54
N TRP A 185 -25.22 9.77 0.05
CA TRP A 185 -25.14 8.42 0.59
C TRP A 185 -23.72 7.83 0.45
N TYR A 186 -23.10 7.94 -0.73
CA TYR A 186 -21.71 7.46 -0.94
C TYR A 186 -20.74 8.13 0.03
N LYS A 187 -20.81 9.47 0.16
CA LYS A 187 -19.96 10.23 1.10
C LYS A 187 -20.13 9.77 2.53
N THR A 188 -21.36 9.53 2.96
CA THR A 188 -21.68 9.08 4.31
C THR A 188 -21.14 7.66 4.58
N VAL A 189 -21.30 6.75 3.62
CA VAL A 189 -20.75 5.38 3.70
C VAL A 189 -19.23 5.40 3.77
N ILE A 190 -18.57 6.23 2.95
CA ILE A 190 -17.10 6.37 2.98
C ILE A 190 -16.64 6.92 4.32
N ALA A 191 -17.28 7.97 4.85
CA ALA A 191 -16.91 8.57 6.13
C ALA A 191 -17.11 7.61 7.32
N ASP A 192 -18.15 6.78 7.27
CA ASP A 192 -18.35 5.72 8.26
C ASP A 192 -17.28 4.62 8.17
N ALA A 193 -16.93 4.21 6.95
CA ALA A 193 -15.88 3.22 6.73
C ALA A 193 -14.48 3.75 7.11
N TRP A 194 -14.24 5.06 6.98
CA TRP A 194 -12.91 5.69 7.07
C TRP A 194 -12.89 6.94 7.97
N GLY A 195 -12.89 6.77 9.30
CA GLY A 195 -12.57 7.89 10.23
C GLY A 195 -13.60 8.22 11.32
N THR A 196 -14.69 7.46 11.42
CA THR A 196 -15.67 7.63 12.51
C THR A 196 -15.29 6.73 13.70
N LYS A 197 -14.91 7.31 14.85
CA LYS A 197 -14.58 6.56 16.08
C LYS A 197 -15.82 5.83 16.60
N TYR A 198 -15.78 4.50 16.67
CA TYR A 198 -16.80 3.72 17.35
C TYR A 198 -16.71 3.93 18.87
N GLY A 199 -17.83 4.31 19.49
CA GLY A 199 -17.92 4.48 20.93
C GLY A 199 -19.33 4.66 21.45
N ASP A 200 -20.23 5.19 20.61
CA ASP A 200 -21.64 5.32 20.97
C ASP A 200 -22.43 4.11 20.45
N LYS A 201 -22.91 3.26 21.37
CA LYS A 201 -23.69 2.06 21.03
C LYS A 201 -25.07 2.42 20.45
N ASP A 202 -25.52 3.67 20.61
CA ASP A 202 -26.84 4.14 20.20
C ASP A 202 -26.88 4.82 18.81
N VAL A 203 -25.74 4.97 18.11
CA VAL A 203 -25.72 5.58 16.77
C VAL A 203 -25.95 4.52 15.68
N ARG A 204 -27.15 4.53 15.10
CA ARG A 204 -27.50 3.83 13.85
C ARG A 204 -26.77 4.48 12.67
N THR A 205 -25.70 3.85 12.19
CA THR A 205 -24.97 4.28 10.99
C THR A 205 -25.48 3.55 9.74
N PRO A 206 -25.40 4.15 8.52
CA PRO A 206 -25.80 3.47 7.28
C PRO A 206 -25.10 2.12 7.06
N SER A 207 -23.84 2.01 7.44
CA SER A 207 -23.09 0.75 7.38
C SER A 207 -23.60 -0.31 8.37
N ARG A 208 -24.23 0.05 9.49
CA ARG A 208 -24.83 -0.90 10.44
C ARG A 208 -26.27 -1.27 10.06
N VAL A 209 -27.04 -0.32 9.53
CA VAL A 209 -28.47 -0.48 9.24
C VAL A 209 -28.73 -1.08 7.86
N VAL A 210 -27.82 -0.89 6.91
CA VAL A 210 -28.01 -1.21 5.48
C VAL A 210 -27.12 -2.37 5.01
N ASN A 211 -26.64 -3.21 5.94
CA ASN A 211 -25.72 -4.32 5.68
C ASN A 211 -26.23 -5.38 4.67
N ALA A 212 -27.48 -5.29 4.22
CA ALA A 212 -28.08 -6.27 3.31
C ALA A 212 -28.71 -5.66 2.05
N LEU A 213 -28.51 -4.37 1.76
CA LEU A 213 -29.11 -3.73 0.59
C LEU A 213 -28.05 -3.23 -0.41
N PRO A 214 -28.27 -3.46 -1.72
CA PRO A 214 -27.40 -2.94 -2.77
C PRO A 214 -27.46 -1.41 -2.77
N GLY A 215 -26.31 -0.76 -2.93
CA GLY A 215 -26.22 0.70 -2.98
C GLY A 215 -27.05 1.32 -4.11
N PRO A 216 -27.19 2.67 -4.09
CA PRO A 216 -27.89 3.41 -5.14
C PRO A 216 -27.39 3.03 -6.54
N PRO A 217 -28.27 3.03 -7.55
CA PRO A 217 -27.86 2.78 -8.93
C PRO A 217 -26.84 3.83 -9.38
N LEU A 218 -25.89 3.39 -10.21
CA LEU A 218 -25.07 4.32 -10.98
C LEU A 218 -25.94 5.09 -11.97
N LEU A 219 -25.59 6.36 -12.23
CA LEU A 219 -26.11 7.06 -13.40
C LEU A 219 -25.80 6.20 -14.64
N PRO A 220 -26.70 6.17 -15.65
CA PRO A 220 -26.50 5.33 -16.82
C PRO A 220 -25.27 5.83 -17.59
N MET A 221 -24.15 5.15 -17.39
CA MET A 221 -23.03 5.10 -18.32
C MET A 221 -22.95 3.67 -18.82
N GLN A 222 -22.72 3.49 -20.13
CA GLN A 222 -22.58 2.13 -20.66
C GLN A 222 -21.45 1.38 -19.95
N LYS A 223 -21.72 0.16 -19.48
CA LYS A 223 -20.71 -0.74 -18.91
C LYS A 223 -19.52 -0.81 -19.86
N ASN A 224 -18.30 -0.64 -19.32
CA ASN A 224 -17.00 -0.62 -20.04
C ASN A 224 -16.60 0.68 -20.75
N GLN A 225 -17.41 1.75 -20.68
CA GLN A 225 -17.05 3.07 -21.24
C GLN A 225 -16.73 4.10 -20.15
N ALA A 226 -16.01 3.68 -19.09
CA ALA A 226 -15.62 4.60 -18.04
C ALA A 226 -14.74 5.74 -18.61
N PRO A 227 -14.95 7.00 -18.17
CA PRO A 227 -14.16 8.13 -18.62
C PRO A 227 -12.68 7.91 -18.31
N VAL A 228 -11.83 8.38 -19.24
CA VAL A 228 -10.38 8.38 -19.07
C VAL A 228 -9.92 9.82 -18.86
N VAL A 229 -8.98 10.01 -17.94
CA VAL A 229 -8.36 11.30 -17.63
C VAL A 229 -6.86 11.16 -17.83
N ALA A 230 -6.30 12.01 -18.70
CA ALA A 230 -4.86 12.23 -18.78
C ALA A 230 -4.44 13.31 -17.76
N TYR A 231 -3.21 13.24 -17.25
CA TYR A 231 -2.72 14.21 -16.28
C TYR A 231 -1.54 15.00 -16.81
N ILE A 232 -1.63 16.32 -16.70
CA ILE A 232 -0.50 17.25 -16.84
C ILE A 232 -0.04 17.64 -15.44
N CYS A 233 1.23 17.38 -15.13
CA CYS A 233 1.80 17.67 -13.82
C CYS A 233 2.96 18.65 -13.99
N ALA A 234 2.84 19.85 -13.43
CA ALA A 234 3.85 20.89 -13.50
C ALA A 234 4.35 21.22 -12.11
N ALA A 235 5.67 21.15 -11.89
CA ALA A 235 6.26 21.69 -10.68
C ALA A 235 6.28 23.21 -10.70
N ARG A 236 6.27 23.84 -9.52
CA ARG A 236 6.31 25.30 -9.40
C ARG A 236 7.57 25.90 -10.00
N THR A 237 7.41 27.08 -10.61
CA THR A 237 8.52 27.90 -11.11
C THR A 237 9.52 28.19 -9.99
N GLN A 238 10.79 27.92 -10.26
CA GLN A 238 11.87 28.23 -9.33
C GLN A 238 12.32 29.67 -9.52
N ARG A 239 12.40 30.40 -8.40
CA ARG A 239 13.04 31.72 -8.39
C ARG A 239 14.50 31.59 -8.82
N GLY A 240 15.00 32.61 -9.51
CA GLY A 240 16.41 32.64 -9.88
C GLY A 240 17.33 32.63 -8.66
N LYS A 241 18.58 32.23 -8.88
CA LYS A 241 19.59 32.25 -7.83
C LYS A 241 19.91 33.70 -7.48
N PHE A 242 19.80 34.05 -6.19
CA PHE A 242 20.27 35.34 -5.68
C PHE A 242 21.80 35.38 -5.68
N ASP A 243 22.36 36.42 -6.29
CA ASP A 243 23.78 36.68 -6.36
C ASP A 243 24.19 37.66 -5.24
N ALA A 244 24.60 37.07 -4.12
CA ALA A 244 25.07 37.83 -2.96
C ALA A 244 26.32 38.66 -3.25
N ALA A 245 27.18 38.21 -4.18
CA ALA A 245 28.39 38.94 -4.53
C ALA A 245 28.04 40.19 -5.35
N ARG A 246 27.13 40.06 -6.32
CA ARG A 246 26.62 41.20 -7.09
C ARG A 246 25.85 42.18 -6.22
N ALA A 247 25.00 41.70 -5.32
CA ALA A 247 24.30 42.54 -4.36
C ALA A 247 25.26 43.33 -3.45
N ALA A 248 26.30 42.67 -2.93
CA ALA A 248 27.34 43.32 -2.14
C ALA A 248 28.14 44.33 -2.98
N ALA A 249 28.45 44.04 -4.25
CA ALA A 249 29.12 44.95 -5.17
C ALA A 249 28.31 46.23 -5.41
N MET A 250 26.97 46.17 -5.33
CA MET A 250 26.07 47.32 -5.46
C MET A 250 25.87 48.09 -4.15
N GLY A 251 26.46 47.65 -3.04
CA GLY A 251 26.36 48.32 -1.73
C GLY A 251 25.25 47.81 -0.84
N ILE A 252 24.61 46.69 -1.19
CA ILE A 252 23.49 46.13 -0.42
C ILE A 252 24.02 45.33 0.77
N PRO A 253 23.66 45.70 2.02
CA PRO A 253 24.09 44.96 3.19
C PRO A 253 23.38 43.60 3.30
N PRO A 254 24.08 42.55 3.73
CA PRO A 254 23.45 41.25 3.99
C PRO A 254 22.40 41.36 5.11
N GLY A 255 21.31 40.60 4.98
CA GLY A 255 20.20 40.58 5.95
C GLY A 255 18.83 40.79 5.30
N PRO A 256 17.92 41.59 5.90
CA PRO A 256 16.55 41.78 5.39
C PRO A 256 16.48 42.23 3.93
N SER A 257 17.41 43.08 3.48
CA SER A 257 17.49 43.55 2.09
C SER A 257 17.73 42.40 1.10
N PHE A 258 18.58 41.42 1.45
CA PHE A 258 18.78 40.23 0.62
C PHE A 258 17.50 39.39 0.53
N SER A 259 16.76 39.27 1.63
CA SER A 259 15.49 38.53 1.67
C SER A 259 14.41 39.22 0.82
N GLN A 260 14.32 40.55 0.87
CA GLN A 260 13.38 41.34 0.05
C GLN A 260 13.72 41.24 -1.44
N LEU A 261 14.99 41.39 -1.81
CA LEU A 261 15.45 41.22 -3.20
C LEU A 261 15.21 39.78 -3.69
N SER A 262 15.49 38.78 -2.86
CA SER A 262 15.19 37.37 -3.18
C SER A 262 13.69 37.08 -3.27
N ALA A 263 12.84 37.93 -2.70
CA ALA A 263 11.39 37.87 -2.78
C ALA A 263 10.79 38.59 -3.99
N GLY A 264 11.62 39.17 -4.86
CA GLY A 264 11.17 39.91 -6.05
C GLY A 264 10.94 41.39 -5.79
N GLN A 265 11.21 41.91 -4.58
CA GLN A 265 10.99 43.30 -4.22
C GLN A 265 12.23 44.14 -4.55
N SER A 266 12.04 45.39 -4.96
CA SER A 266 13.13 46.37 -5.04
C SER A 266 13.48 46.88 -3.65
N VAL A 267 14.77 47.17 -3.42
CA VAL A 267 15.23 47.69 -2.14
C VAL A 267 15.98 49.00 -2.37
N THR A 268 15.61 50.00 -1.60
CA THR A 268 16.29 51.30 -1.55
C THR A 268 17.24 51.32 -0.37
N ILE A 269 18.52 51.63 -0.63
CA ILE A 269 19.58 51.72 0.36
C ILE A 269 20.30 53.06 0.24
N GLN A 270 20.97 53.47 1.31
CA GLN A 270 21.93 54.56 1.24
C GLN A 270 23.34 53.98 1.12
N ARG A 271 24.18 54.47 0.21
CA ARG A 271 25.60 54.08 0.09
C ARG A 271 26.50 55.31 -0.15
N PRO A 272 27.81 55.28 0.12
CA PRO A 272 28.73 56.38 -0.20
C PRO A 272 28.64 56.81 -1.66
N VAL A 273 28.65 58.11 -1.95
CA VAL A 273 28.67 58.65 -3.32
C VAL A 273 29.87 58.13 -4.12
N ALA A 274 31.01 57.93 -3.44
CA ALA A 274 32.24 57.42 -4.05
C ALA A 274 32.25 55.88 -4.17
N TRP A 275 31.12 55.17 -3.96
CA TRP A 275 31.06 53.70 -3.83
C TRP A 275 31.85 52.99 -4.92
N ASP A 276 31.62 53.33 -6.19
CA ASP A 276 32.24 52.70 -7.36
C ASP A 276 33.76 52.93 -7.47
N SER A 277 34.28 53.96 -6.78
CA SER A 277 35.71 54.28 -6.68
C SER A 277 36.38 53.85 -5.37
N MET A 278 35.62 53.38 -4.38
CA MET A 278 36.16 52.87 -3.11
C MET A 278 36.90 51.55 -3.30
N ASP A 279 37.95 51.34 -2.50
CA ASP A 279 38.66 50.07 -2.48
C ASP A 279 37.77 48.92 -1.93
N PRO A 280 38.00 47.66 -2.35
CA PRO A 280 37.18 46.53 -1.92
C PRO A 280 37.16 46.26 -0.41
N ALA A 281 38.25 46.57 0.31
CA ALA A 281 38.34 46.35 1.74
C ALA A 281 37.47 47.36 2.50
N ALA A 282 37.48 48.63 2.09
CA ALA A 282 36.63 49.69 2.61
C ALA A 282 35.14 49.40 2.35
N ARG A 283 34.77 48.91 1.15
CA ARG A 283 33.39 48.46 0.87
C ARG A 283 32.95 47.34 1.81
N LYS A 284 33.80 46.34 2.03
CA LYS A 284 33.51 45.22 2.92
C LYS A 284 33.35 45.66 4.37
N GLN A 285 34.23 46.54 4.85
CA GLN A 285 34.15 47.12 6.20
C GLN A 285 32.88 47.94 6.40
N TRP A 286 32.49 48.73 5.39
CA TRP A 286 31.26 49.52 5.40
C TRP A 286 29.99 48.64 5.44
N LEU A 287 29.93 47.58 4.63
CA LEU A 287 28.80 46.63 4.62
C LEU A 287 28.69 45.91 5.97
N HIS A 288 29.83 45.52 6.54
CA HIS A 288 29.90 44.87 7.84
C HIS A 288 29.46 45.80 8.98
N ALA A 289 29.82 47.09 8.93
CA ALA A 289 29.37 48.09 9.91
C ALA A 289 27.85 48.29 9.86
N ARG A 290 27.21 48.21 8.69
CA ARG A 290 25.75 48.37 8.54
C ARG A 290 24.95 47.11 8.85
N SER A 291 25.49 45.92 8.63
CA SER A 291 24.86 44.68 9.09
C SER A 291 24.90 44.57 10.63
N SER A 292 25.97 45.09 11.26
CA SER A 292 26.18 45.07 12.72
C SER A 292 25.56 46.24 13.50
N LYS A 293 25.29 47.40 12.87
CA LYS A 293 24.58 48.54 13.51
C LYS A 293 23.19 48.21 14.07
N ARG A 294 22.56 47.10 13.64
CA ARG A 294 21.31 46.60 14.26
C ARG A 294 21.53 45.83 15.57
N ALA A 295 22.73 45.30 15.81
CA ALA A 295 23.12 44.68 17.08
C ALA A 295 23.64 45.71 18.10
N GLN A 296 24.25 46.81 17.65
CA GLN A 296 24.81 47.86 18.52
C GLN A 296 23.79 48.86 19.10
N LYS A 297 22.54 48.92 18.61
CA LYS A 297 21.52 49.83 19.15
C LYS A 297 21.04 49.47 20.58
N LYS A 298 21.61 48.43 21.21
CA LYS A 298 21.34 48.05 22.61
C LYS A 298 22.38 48.56 23.62
N ASN A 299 23.61 48.90 23.21
CA ASN A 299 24.65 49.42 24.11
C ASN A 299 25.20 50.72 23.52
N GLY A 300 24.84 51.85 24.12
CA GLY A 300 25.18 53.18 23.63
C GLY A 300 26.67 53.48 23.74
N GLU A 301 27.41 53.28 22.64
CA GLU A 301 28.76 53.79 22.45
C GLU A 301 28.90 54.57 21.13
N HIS A 302 29.72 55.62 21.18
CA HIS A 302 29.95 56.60 20.13
C HIS A 302 30.64 55.99 18.89
N ASP A 303 30.11 56.33 17.72
CA ASP A 303 30.46 55.79 16.40
C ASP A 303 31.64 56.55 15.77
N SER A 304 32.80 55.91 15.65
CA SER A 304 33.99 56.43 14.95
C SER A 304 34.05 55.92 13.49
N THR A 305 32.93 55.92 12.76
CA THR A 305 32.95 55.61 11.32
C THR A 305 33.27 56.86 10.50
N PRO A 306 34.07 56.76 9.41
CA PRO A 306 34.30 57.87 8.50
C PRO A 306 32.98 58.36 7.90
N THR A 307 32.70 59.65 8.01
CA THR A 307 31.53 60.31 7.40
C THR A 307 31.74 60.46 5.90
N TYR A 308 31.21 59.52 5.13
CA TYR A 308 31.07 59.65 3.69
C TYR A 308 29.78 60.40 3.36
N ALA A 309 29.80 61.26 2.34
CA ALA A 309 28.56 61.71 1.71
C ALA A 309 27.83 60.49 1.14
N VAL A 310 26.54 60.34 1.44
CA VAL A 310 25.73 59.20 1.01
C VAL A 310 24.75 59.59 -0.09
N GLU A 311 24.57 58.70 -1.05
CA GLU A 311 23.50 58.72 -2.04
C GLU A 311 22.46 57.64 -1.72
N GLU A 312 21.24 57.83 -2.22
CA GLU A 312 20.19 56.84 -2.17
C GLU A 312 20.11 56.08 -3.49
N VAL A 313 20.20 54.75 -3.42
CA VAL A 313 20.21 53.87 -4.60
C VAL A 313 19.13 52.82 -4.43
N THR A 314 18.28 52.69 -5.44
CA THR A 314 17.28 51.64 -5.53
C THR A 314 17.79 50.53 -6.44
N VAL A 315 17.83 49.30 -5.92
CA VAL A 315 18.21 48.12 -6.68
C VAL A 315 16.97 47.24 -6.86
N ALA A 316 16.65 46.92 -8.11
CA ALA A 316 15.59 45.98 -8.44
C ALA A 316 16.05 44.53 -8.21
N SER A 317 15.12 43.65 -7.82
CA SER A 317 15.40 42.22 -7.64
C SER A 317 16.08 41.59 -8.86
N ALA A 318 15.61 41.94 -10.07
CA ALA A 318 16.14 41.41 -11.34
C ALA A 318 17.62 41.76 -11.60
N GLU A 319 18.19 42.75 -10.90
CA GLU A 319 19.59 43.12 -11.05
C GLU A 319 20.52 42.19 -10.24
N VAL A 320 20.00 41.48 -9.25
CA VAL A 320 20.78 40.63 -8.33
C VAL A 320 20.24 39.21 -8.20
N VAL A 321 19.11 38.90 -8.84
CA VAL A 321 18.51 37.57 -8.93
C VAL A 321 18.52 37.14 -10.39
N GLY A 322 19.04 35.93 -10.67
CA GLY A 322 19.00 35.38 -12.02
C GLY A 322 17.57 35.19 -12.56
N ALA A 323 17.44 34.84 -13.84
CA ALA A 323 16.12 34.55 -14.42
C ALA A 323 15.44 33.38 -13.68
N ALA A 324 14.12 33.47 -13.52
CA ALA A 324 13.31 32.38 -13.01
C ALA A 324 13.39 31.18 -13.96
N ARG A 325 13.39 29.97 -13.41
CA ARG A 325 13.44 28.71 -14.17
C ARG A 325 12.08 28.03 -14.10
N ALA A 326 11.59 27.57 -15.25
CA ALA A 326 10.36 26.79 -15.28
C ALA A 326 10.55 25.50 -14.48
N GLY A 327 9.53 25.16 -13.67
CA GLY A 327 9.50 23.86 -13.01
C GLY A 327 9.47 22.73 -14.04
N PRO A 328 9.97 21.53 -13.72
CA PRO A 328 9.79 20.36 -14.57
C PRO A 328 8.30 20.05 -14.78
N VAL A 329 7.97 19.62 -16.00
CA VAL A 329 6.64 19.17 -16.38
C VAL A 329 6.71 17.69 -16.79
N PHE A 330 5.73 16.89 -16.39
CA PHE A 330 5.55 15.55 -16.90
C PHE A 330 4.08 15.25 -17.18
N PHE A 331 3.82 14.36 -18.14
CA PHE A 331 2.47 13.89 -18.46
C PHE A 331 2.30 12.41 -18.12
N TYR A 332 1.12 12.06 -17.60
CA TYR A 332 0.66 10.68 -17.48
C TYR A 332 -0.46 10.46 -18.48
N MET A 333 -0.18 9.67 -19.52
CA MET A 333 -1.11 9.37 -20.60
C MET A 333 -1.56 7.92 -20.49
N TYR A 334 -2.84 7.69 -20.17
CA TYR A 334 -3.46 6.37 -20.28
C TYR A 334 -4.45 6.40 -21.45
N LEU A 335 -4.20 5.62 -22.51
CA LEU A 335 -5.05 5.57 -23.70
C LEU A 335 -5.38 4.10 -24.00
N PRO A 336 -6.48 3.55 -23.47
CA PRO A 336 -6.74 2.11 -23.54
C PRO A 336 -7.14 1.60 -24.92
N THR A 337 -7.62 2.46 -25.82
CA THR A 337 -8.05 2.07 -27.17
C THR A 337 -7.69 3.13 -28.21
N PRO A 338 -7.59 2.76 -29.51
CA PRO A 338 -7.38 3.72 -30.59
C PRO A 338 -8.39 4.88 -30.62
N ALA A 339 -9.64 4.66 -30.19
CA ALA A 339 -10.66 5.71 -30.13
C ALA A 339 -10.29 6.85 -29.14
N HIS A 340 -9.40 6.60 -28.17
CA HIS A 340 -8.90 7.65 -27.28
C HIS A 340 -7.90 8.58 -27.97
N VAL A 341 -7.30 8.17 -29.10
CA VAL A 341 -6.53 9.09 -29.95
C VAL A 341 -7.46 10.11 -30.57
N ASP A 342 -8.64 9.71 -31.04
CA ASP A 342 -9.64 10.63 -31.58
C ASP A 342 -10.13 11.64 -30.53
N ALA A 343 -10.29 11.19 -29.28
CA ALA A 343 -10.63 12.06 -28.15
C ALA A 343 -9.49 13.03 -27.79
N LEU A 344 -8.23 12.56 -27.79
CA LEU A 344 -7.04 13.40 -27.55
C LEU A 344 -6.87 14.49 -28.62
N LEU A 345 -7.25 14.21 -29.86
CA LEU A 345 -7.11 15.13 -30.99
C LEU A 345 -8.28 16.11 -31.12
N GLN A 346 -9.29 16.04 -30.24
CA GLN A 346 -10.33 17.08 -30.19
C GLN A 346 -9.74 18.43 -29.74
N PRO A 347 -10.31 19.57 -30.18
CA PRO A 347 -9.77 20.89 -29.88
C PRO A 347 -9.61 21.17 -28.38
N ASP A 348 -10.59 20.75 -27.57
CA ASP A 348 -10.58 20.92 -26.12
C ASP A 348 -9.40 20.21 -25.44
N ALA A 349 -9.11 18.97 -25.82
CA ALA A 349 -7.94 18.25 -25.31
C ALA A 349 -6.63 18.84 -25.86
N GLN A 350 -6.56 19.19 -27.16
CA GLN A 350 -5.35 19.75 -27.77
C GLN A 350 -4.95 21.10 -27.19
N ASP A 351 -5.92 21.97 -26.90
CA ASP A 351 -5.68 23.29 -26.31
C ASP A 351 -4.97 23.18 -24.96
N ALA A 352 -5.26 22.13 -24.19
CA ALA A 352 -4.59 21.89 -22.90
C ALA A 352 -3.12 21.49 -23.02
N PHE A 353 -2.75 20.73 -24.06
CA PHE A 353 -1.37 20.32 -24.29
C PHE A 353 -0.57 21.36 -25.09
N ALA A 354 -1.24 22.20 -25.88
CA ALA A 354 -0.61 23.18 -26.77
C ALA A 354 0.44 24.08 -26.07
N PRO A 355 0.22 24.63 -24.86
CA PRO A 355 1.20 25.46 -24.15
C PRO A 355 2.54 24.78 -23.84
N TYR A 356 2.60 23.45 -23.91
CA TYR A 356 3.78 22.64 -23.58
C TYR A 356 4.51 22.13 -24.82
N THR A 357 4.00 22.40 -26.02
CA THR A 357 4.66 22.02 -27.28
C THR A 357 5.95 22.81 -27.50
N LEU A 358 6.90 22.21 -28.22
CA LEU A 358 8.17 22.87 -28.55
C LEU A 358 7.93 24.16 -29.34
N ALA A 359 7.02 24.12 -30.31
CA ALA A 359 6.69 25.29 -31.14
C ALA A 359 6.19 26.48 -30.31
N ARG A 360 5.33 26.25 -29.30
CA ARG A 360 4.84 27.31 -28.42
C ARG A 360 5.91 27.82 -27.44
N ASN A 361 6.92 27.01 -27.11
CA ASN A 361 7.99 27.37 -26.19
C ASN A 361 9.28 27.86 -26.89
N ALA A 362 9.34 27.82 -28.22
CA ALA A 362 10.56 28.12 -29.00
C ALA A 362 11.10 29.56 -28.80
N HIS A 363 10.23 30.49 -28.39
CA HIS A 363 10.59 31.87 -28.09
C HIS A 363 11.19 32.07 -26.68
N LEU A 364 11.19 31.03 -25.83
CA LEU A 364 11.71 31.07 -24.46
C LEU A 364 13.09 30.43 -24.39
N GLU A 365 13.93 30.96 -23.49
CA GLU A 365 15.22 30.36 -23.15
C GLU A 365 15.03 28.91 -22.64
N PRO A 366 15.95 27.96 -22.92
CA PRO A 366 15.80 26.56 -22.52
C PRO A 366 15.48 26.34 -21.04
N SER A 367 15.96 27.22 -20.16
CA SER A 367 15.69 27.17 -18.71
C SER A 367 14.29 27.64 -18.30
N GLN A 368 13.58 28.31 -19.20
CA GLN A 368 12.22 28.85 -19.05
C GLN A 368 11.18 28.05 -19.83
N GLN A 369 11.61 27.17 -20.73
CA GLN A 369 10.71 26.31 -21.50
C GLN A 369 9.96 25.35 -20.57
N ARG A 370 8.65 25.27 -20.79
CA ARG A 370 7.72 24.39 -20.08
C ARG A 370 7.52 23.05 -20.77
N THR A 371 8.25 22.77 -21.85
CA THR A 371 8.19 21.46 -22.53
C THR A 371 8.38 20.32 -21.52
N PRO A 372 7.61 19.21 -21.68
CA PRO A 372 7.66 18.12 -20.73
C PRO A 372 9.07 17.51 -20.71
N HIS A 373 9.58 17.27 -19.50
CA HIS A 373 10.81 16.49 -19.33
C HIS A 373 10.54 15.03 -19.67
N ILE A 374 9.34 14.54 -19.34
CA ILE A 374 8.95 13.16 -19.60
C ILE A 374 7.45 13.03 -19.86
N ILE A 375 7.10 12.11 -20.76
CA ILE A 375 5.73 11.65 -20.98
C ILE A 375 5.70 10.15 -20.79
N LEU A 376 4.83 9.69 -19.89
CA LEU A 376 4.54 8.27 -19.73
C LEU A 376 3.32 7.90 -20.58
N HIS A 377 3.50 6.93 -21.47
CA HIS A 377 2.48 6.43 -22.40
C HIS A 377 2.07 5.02 -22.02
N ALA A 378 0.97 4.88 -21.26
CA ALA A 378 0.31 3.62 -20.99
C ALA A 378 -0.78 3.37 -22.04
N ALA A 379 -0.43 2.65 -23.11
CA ALA A 379 -1.28 2.47 -24.28
C ALA A 379 -1.01 1.13 -24.98
N PRO A 380 -2.01 0.52 -25.65
CA PRO A 380 -1.81 -0.69 -26.45
C PRO A 380 -0.97 -0.37 -27.69
N HIS A 381 -0.37 -1.41 -28.30
CA HIS A 381 0.53 -1.24 -29.45
C HIS A 381 -0.16 -0.50 -30.62
N ALA A 382 -1.45 -0.78 -30.85
CA ALA A 382 -2.25 -0.12 -31.88
C ALA A 382 -2.34 1.41 -31.72
N VAL A 383 -2.36 1.94 -30.49
CA VAL A 383 -2.35 3.39 -30.24
C VAL A 383 -0.96 3.97 -30.52
N LEU A 384 0.09 3.25 -30.12
CA LEU A 384 1.48 3.67 -30.27
C LEU A 384 1.94 3.68 -31.74
N GLN A 385 1.29 2.90 -32.61
CA GLN A 385 1.49 2.89 -34.07
C GLN A 385 0.62 3.89 -34.83
N ASP A 386 -0.35 4.55 -34.17
CA ASP A 386 -1.18 5.56 -34.84
C ASP A 386 -0.29 6.77 -35.22
N ALA A 387 -0.20 7.05 -36.52
CA ALA A 387 0.65 8.11 -37.05
C ALA A 387 0.29 9.50 -36.49
N ARG A 388 -0.99 9.73 -36.17
CA ARG A 388 -1.46 11.00 -35.58
C ARG A 388 -0.98 11.12 -34.13
N TYR A 389 -0.99 10.01 -33.39
CA TYR A 389 -0.45 9.98 -32.03
C TYR A 389 1.07 10.16 -32.01
N GLN A 390 1.79 9.52 -32.94
CA GLN A 390 3.23 9.73 -33.10
C GLN A 390 3.57 11.18 -33.47
N ALA A 391 2.77 11.82 -34.32
CA ALA A 391 2.91 13.24 -34.64
C ALA A 391 2.66 14.13 -33.40
N TRP A 392 1.66 13.80 -32.59
CA TRP A 392 1.40 14.47 -31.32
C TRP A 392 2.57 14.31 -30.35
N MET A 393 3.13 13.10 -30.21
CA MET A 393 4.34 12.86 -29.40
C MET A 393 5.53 13.71 -29.87
N ALA A 394 5.77 13.77 -31.17
CA ALA A 394 6.88 14.54 -31.74
C ALA A 394 6.77 16.05 -31.49
N SER A 395 5.57 16.58 -31.26
CA SER A 395 5.34 18.01 -31.03
C SER A 395 6.00 18.57 -29.76
N PHE A 396 6.41 17.70 -28.83
CA PHE A 396 7.08 18.07 -27.58
C PHE A 396 8.61 18.17 -27.70
N GLY A 397 9.17 17.83 -28.86
CA GLY A 397 10.58 18.01 -29.20
C GLY A 397 11.51 16.88 -28.73
N PRO A 398 12.74 16.82 -29.29
CA PRO A 398 13.65 15.69 -29.11
C PRO A 398 14.29 15.59 -27.71
N ALA A 399 14.15 16.64 -26.89
CA ALA A 399 14.66 16.63 -25.53
C ALA A 399 13.76 15.85 -24.55
N CYS A 400 12.48 15.68 -24.89
CA CYS A 400 11.48 14.98 -24.09
C CYS A 400 11.75 13.47 -24.08
N TYR A 401 11.70 12.85 -22.90
CA TYR A 401 11.73 11.39 -22.78
C TYR A 401 10.33 10.82 -22.95
N HIS A 402 10.18 9.83 -23.81
CA HIS A 402 8.92 9.11 -24.02
C HIS A 402 9.03 7.70 -23.42
N LEU A 403 8.39 7.48 -22.27
CA LEU A 403 8.38 6.18 -21.61
C LEU A 403 7.15 5.38 -22.02
N ILE A 404 7.36 4.18 -22.53
CA ILE A 404 6.31 3.33 -23.07
C ILE A 404 5.96 2.21 -22.09
N ALA A 405 4.71 2.19 -21.62
CA ALA A 405 4.14 1.15 -20.78
C ALA A 405 3.17 0.30 -21.60
N ASN A 406 3.67 -0.82 -22.12
CA ASN A 406 2.91 -1.73 -22.96
C ASN A 406 3.46 -3.16 -22.86
N ARG A 407 2.57 -4.18 -22.75
CA ARG A 407 2.97 -5.59 -22.58
C ARG A 407 3.76 -6.18 -23.76
N GLU A 408 3.60 -5.64 -24.97
CA GLU A 408 4.33 -6.09 -26.16
C GLU A 408 5.70 -5.41 -26.31
N GLN A 409 5.91 -4.26 -25.66
CA GLN A 409 7.15 -3.49 -25.75
C GLN A 409 8.01 -3.54 -24.48
N CYS A 410 7.41 -3.85 -23.33
CA CYS A 410 8.12 -4.12 -22.09
C CYS A 410 8.52 -5.59 -22.04
N ALA A 411 9.66 -5.89 -21.42
CA ALA A 411 10.03 -7.27 -21.09
C ALA A 411 9.05 -7.82 -20.03
N ASP A 412 8.59 -9.07 -20.19
CA ASP A 412 7.74 -9.73 -19.21
C ASP A 412 8.60 -10.38 -18.11
N GLU A 413 9.35 -9.53 -17.41
CA GLU A 413 10.21 -9.90 -16.29
C GLU A 413 9.39 -10.32 -15.07
N LEU A 414 9.99 -11.15 -14.21
CA LEU A 414 9.41 -11.49 -12.91
C LEU A 414 9.38 -10.25 -12.02
N THR A 415 8.18 -9.81 -11.64
CA THR A 415 8.03 -8.67 -10.73
C THR A 415 8.38 -9.07 -9.30
N TYR A 416 7.92 -10.24 -8.85
CA TYR A 416 8.09 -10.76 -7.48
C TYR A 416 9.32 -11.68 -7.35
N THR A 417 10.51 -11.14 -7.55
CA THR A 417 11.75 -11.93 -7.61
C THR A 417 12.11 -12.64 -6.31
N SER A 418 11.66 -12.15 -5.14
CA SER A 418 11.87 -12.84 -3.87
C SER A 418 11.09 -14.16 -3.80
N SER A 419 9.81 -14.16 -4.21
CA SER A 419 8.99 -15.37 -4.31
C SER A 419 9.54 -16.35 -5.36
N ALA A 420 9.97 -15.84 -6.52
CA ALA A 420 10.58 -16.69 -7.56
C ALA A 420 11.91 -17.32 -7.12
N MET A 421 12.72 -16.61 -6.33
CA MET A 421 13.94 -17.17 -5.75
C MET A 421 13.65 -18.28 -4.74
N SER A 422 12.59 -18.14 -3.93
CA SER A 422 12.11 -19.23 -3.06
C SER A 422 11.72 -20.46 -3.88
N LEU A 423 10.99 -20.28 -4.99
CA LEU A 423 10.64 -21.39 -5.89
C LEU A 423 11.86 -22.03 -6.55
N LEU A 424 12.86 -21.25 -6.97
CA LEU A 424 14.10 -21.77 -7.56
C LEU A 424 14.88 -22.64 -6.57
N ARG A 425 14.90 -22.26 -5.29
CA ARG A 425 15.52 -23.08 -4.25
C ARG A 425 14.74 -24.36 -4.02
N LEU A 426 13.41 -24.25 -3.91
CA LEU A 426 12.51 -25.39 -3.72
C LEU A 426 12.50 -26.36 -4.91
N SER A 427 12.71 -25.89 -6.14
CA SER A 427 12.77 -26.75 -7.34
C SER A 427 13.93 -27.74 -7.29
N ARG A 428 14.98 -27.48 -6.50
CA ARG A 428 16.05 -28.45 -6.25
C ARG A 428 15.60 -29.67 -5.44
N LEU A 429 14.53 -29.52 -4.63
CA LEU A 429 13.88 -30.64 -3.94
C LEU A 429 13.04 -31.46 -4.92
N ASN A 430 12.16 -30.76 -5.64
CA ASN A 430 11.21 -31.38 -6.56
C ASN A 430 10.76 -30.36 -7.61
N ALA A 431 11.32 -30.47 -8.81
CA ALA A 431 11.07 -29.53 -9.92
C ALA A 431 9.65 -29.65 -10.51
N ASP A 432 8.94 -30.75 -10.28
CA ASP A 432 7.54 -30.91 -10.71
C ASP A 432 6.57 -30.21 -9.75
N MET A 433 6.90 -30.21 -8.46
CA MET A 433 6.12 -29.59 -7.40
C MET A 433 6.36 -28.07 -7.30
N PHE A 434 7.59 -27.64 -7.51
CA PHE A 434 8.01 -26.24 -7.42
C PHE A 434 8.58 -25.78 -8.75
N VAL A 435 7.75 -25.11 -9.53
CA VAL A 435 8.14 -24.61 -10.85
C VAL A 435 8.40 -23.12 -10.76
N VAL A 436 9.61 -22.69 -11.13
CA VAL A 436 9.89 -21.26 -11.33
C VAL A 436 9.05 -20.77 -12.52
N PRO A 437 8.22 -19.74 -12.35
CA PRO A 437 7.35 -19.31 -13.42
C PRO A 437 8.09 -18.73 -14.62
N GLY A 438 7.43 -18.73 -15.77
CA GLY A 438 7.97 -18.19 -17.02
C GLY A 438 8.14 -16.67 -17.03
N TYR A 439 9.19 -16.21 -17.71
CA TYR A 439 9.46 -14.80 -17.96
C TYR A 439 10.21 -14.60 -19.28
N THR A 440 10.15 -13.37 -19.81
CA THR A 440 10.94 -12.97 -20.98
C THR A 440 11.75 -11.72 -20.65
N LEU A 441 13.04 -11.75 -20.98
CA LEU A 441 13.97 -10.62 -20.75
C LEU A 441 14.08 -9.70 -21.97
N LYS A 442 13.36 -10.03 -23.04
CA LYS A 442 13.35 -9.29 -24.29
C LYS A 442 11.92 -8.94 -24.63
N SER A 443 11.75 -7.72 -25.12
CA SER A 443 10.50 -7.27 -25.70
C SER A 443 10.14 -8.09 -26.95
N SER A 444 8.84 -8.27 -27.20
CA SER A 444 8.34 -8.90 -28.43
C SER A 444 8.22 -7.90 -29.59
N GLN A 445 8.14 -6.59 -29.32
CA GLN A 445 8.06 -5.52 -30.30
C GLN A 445 9.11 -4.42 -30.05
N PRO A 446 9.62 -3.75 -31.10
CA PRO A 446 10.53 -2.62 -30.92
C PRO A 446 9.81 -1.43 -30.29
N VAL A 447 10.59 -0.59 -29.59
CA VAL A 447 10.13 0.71 -29.10
C VAL A 447 10.16 1.71 -30.26
N GLY A 448 9.18 2.63 -30.31
CA GLY A 448 8.92 3.51 -31.45
C GLY A 448 10.12 4.34 -31.94
N ALA A 449 9.98 4.96 -33.12
CA ALA A 449 11.09 5.56 -33.87
C ALA A 449 11.58 6.94 -33.36
N LEU A 450 10.89 7.58 -32.42
CA LEU A 450 11.29 8.90 -31.90
C LEU A 450 12.51 8.80 -30.99
N GLU A 451 13.40 9.80 -31.04
CA GLU A 451 14.56 9.90 -30.16
C GLU A 451 14.13 9.85 -28.68
N ARG A 452 14.91 9.20 -27.82
CA ARG A 452 14.63 9.08 -26.36
C ARG A 452 13.30 8.42 -26.02
N THR A 453 12.80 7.55 -26.89
CA THR A 453 11.69 6.65 -26.60
C THR A 453 12.21 5.34 -26.03
N THR A 454 11.79 4.96 -24.84
CA THR A 454 12.21 3.71 -24.19
C THR A 454 11.02 2.96 -23.60
N ALA A 455 11.08 1.63 -23.61
CA ALA A 455 10.16 0.82 -22.82
C ALA A 455 10.43 1.05 -21.33
N LEU A 456 9.38 0.92 -20.52
CA LEU A 456 9.55 0.91 -19.08
C LEU A 456 10.41 -0.27 -18.62
N VAL A 457 11.22 0.00 -17.60
CA VAL A 457 11.96 -1.01 -16.85
C VAL A 457 11.54 -0.98 -15.39
N PRO A 458 11.69 -2.08 -14.63
CA PRO A 458 11.39 -2.09 -13.20
C PRO A 458 12.21 -1.04 -12.44
N ASP A 459 11.60 -0.37 -11.48
CA ASP A 459 12.27 0.62 -10.61
C ASP A 459 12.95 1.78 -11.33
N GLN A 460 12.38 2.18 -12.46
CA GLN A 460 12.83 3.35 -13.19
C GLN A 460 12.57 4.63 -12.40
N VAL A 461 13.63 5.44 -12.21
CA VAL A 461 13.60 6.73 -11.54
C VAL A 461 14.04 7.84 -12.47
N VAL A 462 13.28 8.94 -12.41
CA VAL A 462 13.51 10.13 -13.21
C VAL A 462 13.66 11.32 -12.27
N PRO A 463 14.88 11.84 -12.09
CA PRO A 463 15.07 13.10 -11.39
C PRO A 463 14.48 14.24 -12.22
N LEU A 464 13.44 14.87 -11.69
CA LEU A 464 12.76 16.01 -12.32
C LEU A 464 13.43 17.33 -11.90
N GLN A 465 13.98 17.39 -10.70
CA GLN A 465 14.68 18.57 -10.19
C GLN A 465 15.91 18.18 -9.35
N PRO A 466 17.14 18.43 -9.85
CA PRO A 466 17.45 18.88 -11.21
C PRO A 466 17.00 17.86 -12.28
N ARG A 467 16.69 18.34 -13.49
CA ARG A 467 16.31 17.48 -14.62
C ARG A 467 17.49 16.60 -15.02
N MET A 468 17.34 15.28 -14.95
CA MET A 468 18.33 14.30 -15.37
C MET A 468 17.67 13.20 -16.24
N PRO A 469 18.43 12.46 -17.06
CA PRO A 469 17.91 11.31 -17.78
C PRO A 469 17.26 10.27 -16.86
N PRO A 470 16.27 9.49 -17.35
CA PRO A 470 15.78 8.31 -16.65
C PRO A 470 16.92 7.34 -16.32
N THR A 471 16.86 6.77 -15.11
CA THR A 471 17.81 5.78 -14.60
C THR A 471 17.04 4.64 -13.96
N GLN A 472 17.72 3.52 -13.67
CA GLN A 472 17.15 2.42 -12.90
C GLN A 472 17.77 2.43 -11.50
N LEU A 473 16.95 2.31 -10.46
CA LEU A 473 17.48 2.10 -9.11
C LEU A 473 18.08 0.70 -9.00
N ASN A 474 19.28 0.60 -8.44
CA ASN A 474 19.83 -0.68 -8.00
C ASN A 474 19.10 -1.10 -6.72
N ASP A 475 18.10 -1.97 -6.86
CA ASP A 475 17.38 -2.57 -5.75
C ASP A 475 18.19 -3.71 -5.11
N ALA A 476 17.98 -3.95 -3.82
CA ALA A 476 18.54 -5.08 -3.08
C ALA A 476 17.73 -6.37 -3.29
N ALA A 477 16.64 -6.33 -4.06
CA ALA A 477 15.90 -7.53 -4.45
C ALA A 477 16.75 -8.42 -5.38
N PRO A 478 16.56 -9.75 -5.36
CA PRO A 478 17.18 -10.64 -6.33
C PRO A 478 16.81 -10.23 -7.76
N VAL A 479 17.74 -10.39 -8.69
CA VAL A 479 17.52 -10.05 -10.11
C VAL A 479 17.45 -11.34 -10.91
N PHE A 480 16.37 -11.52 -11.67
CA PHE A 480 16.23 -12.62 -12.64
C PHE A 480 16.57 -12.09 -14.03
N ASN A 481 17.86 -11.98 -14.35
CA ASN A 481 18.35 -11.46 -15.64
C ASN A 481 19.07 -12.53 -16.50
N LYS A 482 19.03 -13.80 -16.09
CA LYS A 482 19.58 -14.95 -16.81
C LYS A 482 18.54 -16.07 -16.88
N PRO A 483 18.69 -17.06 -17.76
CA PRO A 483 17.86 -18.27 -17.75
C PRO A 483 17.94 -19.01 -16.40
N VAL A 484 16.86 -19.71 -16.04
CA VAL A 484 16.71 -20.44 -14.77
C VAL A 484 17.91 -21.35 -14.46
N ARG A 485 18.44 -22.08 -15.45
CA ARG A 485 19.61 -22.98 -15.27
C ARG A 485 20.87 -22.23 -14.84
N GLU A 486 21.09 -21.02 -15.36
CA GLU A 486 22.23 -20.20 -14.97
C GLU A 486 22.04 -19.60 -13.59
N MET A 487 20.80 -19.19 -13.27
CA MET A 487 20.43 -18.73 -11.92
C MET A 487 20.63 -19.83 -10.88
N GLU A 488 20.26 -21.07 -11.20
CA GLU A 488 20.45 -22.23 -10.33
C GLU A 488 21.94 -22.50 -10.07
N LYS A 489 22.77 -22.45 -11.11
CA LYS A 489 24.22 -22.61 -10.97
C LYS A 489 24.80 -21.55 -10.04
N GLN A 490 24.43 -20.29 -10.23
CA GLN A 490 24.86 -19.18 -9.39
C GLN A 490 24.42 -19.38 -7.93
N LEU A 491 23.17 -19.79 -7.70
CA LEU A 491 22.66 -20.10 -6.36
C LEU A 491 23.49 -21.19 -5.65
N VAL A 492 23.90 -22.26 -6.36
CA VAL A 492 24.71 -23.35 -5.79
C VAL A 492 26.13 -22.90 -5.45
N GLU A 493 26.68 -21.97 -6.22
CA GLU A 493 28.00 -21.37 -5.99
C GLU A 493 27.99 -20.40 -4.80
N GLU A 494 26.88 -19.69 -4.58
CA GLU A 494 26.70 -18.72 -3.49
C GLU A 494 26.27 -19.35 -2.15
N MET A 495 25.76 -20.58 -2.17
CA MET A 495 25.27 -21.26 -0.96
C MET A 495 26.42 -21.73 -0.07
N ASP A 496 26.29 -21.53 1.23
CA ASP A 496 27.26 -21.99 2.23
C ASP A 496 27.54 -23.50 2.08
N ALA A 497 28.81 -23.89 2.20
CA ALA A 497 29.25 -25.25 1.92
C ALA A 497 28.63 -26.28 2.88
N ASP A 498 28.48 -25.94 4.16
CA ASP A 498 27.92 -26.83 5.17
C ASP A 498 26.41 -26.97 4.99
N VAL A 499 25.74 -25.86 4.68
CA VAL A 499 24.31 -25.83 4.34
C VAL A 499 24.03 -26.65 3.08
N ARG A 500 24.90 -26.54 2.06
CA ARG A 500 24.80 -27.34 0.85
C ARG A 500 24.98 -28.81 1.12
N ALA A 501 25.99 -29.19 1.90
CA ALA A 501 26.21 -30.58 2.26
C ALA A 501 25.00 -31.16 3.02
N ALA A 502 24.47 -30.45 4.02
CA ALA A 502 23.29 -30.88 4.77
C ALA A 502 22.05 -31.00 3.86
N TYR A 503 21.80 -29.97 3.05
CA TYR A 503 20.68 -29.95 2.11
C TYR A 503 20.75 -31.10 1.09
N ASP A 504 21.92 -31.36 0.51
CA ASP A 504 22.10 -32.43 -0.48
C ASP A 504 21.90 -33.82 0.15
N VAL A 505 22.32 -34.02 1.40
CA VAL A 505 22.04 -35.25 2.17
C VAL A 505 20.54 -35.45 2.37
N TYR A 506 19.82 -34.42 2.81
CA TYR A 506 18.36 -34.52 2.98
C TYR A 506 17.63 -34.71 1.65
N CYS A 507 18.10 -34.07 0.58
CA CYS A 507 17.58 -34.28 -0.77
C CYS A 507 17.76 -35.72 -1.24
N ALA A 508 18.94 -36.31 -1.01
CA ALA A 508 19.21 -37.70 -1.36
C ALA A 508 18.30 -38.66 -0.59
N ALA A 509 18.18 -38.47 0.73
CA ALA A 509 17.28 -39.25 1.57
C ALA A 509 15.81 -39.13 1.12
N ALA A 510 15.37 -37.93 0.74
CA ALA A 510 14.02 -37.72 0.23
C ALA A 510 13.78 -38.42 -1.12
N ARG A 511 14.76 -38.39 -2.04
CA ARG A 511 14.70 -39.10 -3.32
C ARG A 511 14.68 -40.62 -3.13
N ASP A 512 15.47 -41.15 -2.20
CA ASP A 512 15.46 -42.58 -1.88
C ASP A 512 14.10 -43.01 -1.31
N ALA A 513 13.48 -42.17 -0.47
CA ALA A 513 12.13 -42.39 0.02
C ALA A 513 11.06 -42.33 -1.08
N GLN A 514 11.27 -41.57 -2.16
CA GLN A 514 10.38 -41.52 -3.33
C GLN A 514 10.48 -42.77 -4.22
N ASN A 515 11.65 -43.41 -4.27
CA ASN A 515 11.90 -44.62 -5.08
C ASN A 515 11.34 -45.91 -4.44
N VAL A 516 10.78 -45.83 -3.24
CA VAL A 516 10.07 -46.96 -2.63
C VAL A 516 8.77 -47.21 -3.41
N PRO A 517 8.55 -48.41 -3.99
CA PRO A 517 7.36 -48.70 -4.77
C PRO A 517 6.10 -48.40 -3.98
N GLN A 518 5.24 -47.51 -4.49
CA GLN A 518 3.90 -47.35 -3.93
C GLN A 518 3.21 -48.71 -4.00
N ARG A 519 2.63 -49.18 -2.89
CA ARG A 519 1.93 -50.48 -2.83
C ARG A 519 0.98 -50.57 -4.04
N GLY A 520 1.17 -51.60 -4.86
CA GLY A 520 0.58 -51.76 -6.20
C GLY A 520 -0.95 -51.85 -6.25
N GLY A 521 -1.65 -50.75 -5.97
CA GLY A 521 -3.04 -50.52 -6.32
C GLY A 521 -3.15 -49.66 -7.57
N ALA A 522 -4.24 -49.80 -8.32
CA ALA A 522 -4.56 -48.89 -9.41
C ALA A 522 -4.67 -47.45 -8.88
N GLN A 523 -4.12 -46.48 -9.61
CA GLN A 523 -4.18 -45.06 -9.24
C GLN A 523 -5.65 -44.61 -9.21
N SER A 524 -6.10 -44.08 -8.07
CA SER A 524 -7.49 -43.64 -7.92
C SER A 524 -7.72 -42.31 -8.63
N ALA A 525 -8.97 -41.99 -8.96
CA ALA A 525 -9.32 -40.68 -9.52
C ALA A 525 -8.99 -39.51 -8.56
N ALA A 526 -8.90 -39.77 -7.25
CA ALA A 526 -8.43 -38.78 -6.29
C ALA A 526 -6.95 -38.45 -6.48
N ASP A 527 -6.12 -39.44 -6.81
CA ASP A 527 -4.67 -39.30 -6.89
C ASP A 527 -4.21 -38.42 -8.06
N SER A 528 -5.11 -38.13 -9.00
CA SER A 528 -4.86 -37.27 -10.17
C SER A 528 -5.33 -35.83 -9.98
N LEU A 529 -6.01 -35.50 -8.87
CA LEU A 529 -6.32 -34.12 -8.51
C LEU A 529 -5.02 -33.32 -8.37
N LEU A 530 -5.01 -32.11 -8.94
CA LEU A 530 -3.87 -31.21 -8.88
C LEU A 530 -4.26 -29.90 -8.19
N PHE A 531 -3.61 -29.62 -7.08
CA PHE A 531 -3.75 -28.38 -6.32
C PHE A 531 -2.61 -27.44 -6.70
N THR A 532 -2.94 -26.24 -7.16
CA THR A 532 -1.98 -25.14 -7.39
C THR A 532 -2.26 -24.02 -6.42
N THR A 533 -1.40 -23.82 -5.42
CA THR A 533 -1.60 -22.81 -4.37
C THR A 533 -1.09 -21.46 -4.84
N LEU A 534 -1.96 -20.70 -5.50
CA LEU A 534 -1.62 -19.42 -6.14
C LEU A 534 -1.19 -18.34 -5.14
N GLY A 535 -1.71 -18.39 -3.91
CA GLY A 535 -1.27 -17.55 -2.82
C GLY A 535 -1.56 -18.21 -1.48
N THR A 536 -0.69 -17.97 -0.51
CA THR A 536 -0.61 -18.76 0.73
C THR A 536 -0.53 -17.94 2.01
N GLY A 537 -0.60 -16.62 1.90
CA GLY A 537 -0.45 -15.70 3.02
C GLY A 537 -1.77 -15.11 3.52
N SER A 538 -1.77 -14.71 4.78
CA SER A 538 -2.89 -14.07 5.46
C SER A 538 -2.81 -12.54 5.45
N SER A 539 -3.97 -11.89 5.42
CA SER A 539 -4.26 -10.46 5.62
C SER A 539 -3.74 -9.50 4.56
N ALA A 540 -2.43 -9.50 4.29
CA ALA A 540 -1.82 -8.60 3.33
C ALA A 540 -0.75 -9.34 2.52
N PRO A 541 -0.54 -8.98 1.24
CA PRO A 541 0.51 -9.60 0.45
C PRO A 541 1.90 -9.17 0.93
N SER A 542 2.85 -10.09 0.95
CA SER A 542 4.26 -9.82 1.21
C SER A 542 5.12 -10.09 -0.03
N LYS A 543 6.43 -9.78 0.07
CA LYS A 543 7.40 -10.09 -0.99
C LYS A 543 7.56 -11.61 -1.25
N TYR A 544 7.17 -12.46 -0.29
CA TYR A 544 7.29 -13.93 -0.41
C TYR A 544 5.96 -14.62 -0.71
N ARG A 545 4.87 -14.18 -0.05
CA ARG A 545 3.54 -14.81 -0.13
C ARG A 545 2.47 -13.82 -0.54
N ASN A 546 1.73 -14.13 -1.58
CA ASN A 546 0.50 -13.45 -1.94
C ASN A 546 -0.62 -13.83 -0.96
N VAL A 547 -1.71 -13.07 -0.99
CA VAL A 547 -2.95 -13.43 -0.28
C VAL A 547 -3.60 -14.69 -0.86
N LEU A 548 -4.47 -15.34 -0.08
CA LEU A 548 -4.96 -16.69 -0.32
C LEU A 548 -5.65 -16.88 -1.68
N SER A 549 -5.23 -17.93 -2.40
CA SER A 549 -6.02 -18.54 -3.45
C SER A 549 -5.47 -19.92 -3.80
N THR A 550 -6.37 -20.89 -4.04
CA THR A 550 -6.00 -22.24 -4.49
C THR A 550 -6.79 -22.65 -5.72
N LEU A 551 -6.10 -22.98 -6.81
CA LEU A 551 -6.70 -23.59 -8.00
C LEU A 551 -6.69 -25.11 -7.85
N VAL A 552 -7.85 -25.74 -8.04
CA VAL A 552 -8.01 -27.19 -8.11
C VAL A 552 -8.31 -27.57 -9.55
N ARG A 553 -7.46 -28.40 -10.16
CA ARG A 553 -7.71 -29.00 -11.45
C ARG A 553 -8.25 -30.42 -11.25
N ILE A 554 -9.44 -30.67 -11.80
CA ILE A 554 -10.00 -32.02 -11.94
C ILE A 554 -9.66 -32.49 -13.36
N PRO A 555 -8.79 -33.50 -13.53
CA PRO A 555 -8.39 -33.98 -14.85
C PRO A 555 -9.58 -34.30 -15.75
N GLU A 556 -9.47 -33.93 -17.03
CA GLU A 556 -10.48 -34.18 -18.08
C GLU A 556 -11.85 -33.51 -17.86
N GLN A 557 -12.02 -32.70 -16.81
CA GLN A 557 -13.28 -32.02 -16.50
C GLN A 557 -13.19 -30.49 -16.49
N GLY A 558 -12.40 -29.92 -15.58
CA GLY A 558 -12.39 -28.47 -15.38
C GLY A 558 -11.63 -27.99 -14.15
N TYR A 559 -11.89 -26.74 -13.78
CA TYR A 559 -11.17 -26.04 -12.72
C TYR A 559 -12.11 -25.47 -11.66
N MET A 560 -11.64 -25.44 -10.41
CA MET A 560 -12.28 -24.75 -9.29
C MET A 560 -11.26 -23.81 -8.64
N VAL A 561 -11.68 -22.62 -8.22
CA VAL A 561 -10.87 -21.69 -7.43
C VAL A 561 -11.45 -21.58 -6.03
N LEU A 562 -10.63 -21.81 -5.01
CA LEU A 562 -10.96 -21.71 -3.60
C LEU A 562 -10.32 -20.46 -3.02
N ASP A 563 -11.16 -19.47 -2.76
CA ASP A 563 -10.81 -18.07 -2.50
C ASP A 563 -9.96 -17.44 -3.63
N ALA A 564 -10.11 -16.14 -3.81
CA ALA A 564 -9.37 -15.37 -4.79
C ALA A 564 -9.08 -13.97 -4.25
N GLY A 565 -8.07 -13.87 -3.38
CA GLY A 565 -7.50 -12.59 -2.96
C GLY A 565 -6.87 -11.79 -4.11
N GLU A 566 -6.49 -10.56 -3.81
CA GLU A 566 -5.79 -9.66 -4.75
C GLU A 566 -4.62 -10.36 -5.46
N GLY A 567 -4.51 -10.19 -6.79
CA GLY A 567 -3.41 -10.78 -7.55
C GLY A 567 -3.64 -12.21 -8.06
N THR A 568 -4.77 -12.85 -7.73
CA THR A 568 -5.06 -14.24 -8.15
C THR A 568 -4.97 -14.45 -9.66
N TYR A 569 -5.57 -13.55 -10.46
CA TYR A 569 -5.48 -13.61 -11.93
C TYR A 569 -4.04 -13.53 -12.42
N PHE A 570 -3.23 -12.64 -11.83
CA PHE A 570 -1.84 -12.44 -12.24
C PHE A 570 -0.95 -13.64 -11.88
N GLN A 571 -1.19 -14.28 -10.72
CA GLN A 571 -0.52 -15.53 -10.36
C GLN A 571 -0.88 -16.66 -11.34
N LEU A 572 -2.15 -16.76 -11.76
CA LEU A 572 -2.56 -17.70 -12.82
C LEU A 572 -1.89 -17.40 -14.16
N ALA A 573 -1.84 -16.13 -14.55
CA ALA A 573 -1.23 -15.72 -15.82
C ALA A 573 0.24 -16.12 -15.83
N ARG A 574 0.93 -15.85 -14.73
CA ARG A 574 2.33 -16.21 -14.53
C ARG A 574 2.57 -17.72 -14.55
N SER A 575 1.67 -18.53 -13.96
CA SER A 575 1.74 -20.00 -14.03
C SER A 575 1.45 -20.58 -15.41
N ALA A 576 0.59 -19.94 -16.20
CA ALA A 576 0.20 -20.40 -17.54
C ALA A 576 1.18 -19.99 -18.66
N GLY A 577 2.22 -19.22 -18.33
CA GLY A 577 3.26 -18.75 -19.24
C GLY A 577 3.20 -17.24 -19.51
N PRO A 578 4.31 -16.63 -19.98
CA PRO A 578 4.39 -15.19 -20.18
C PRO A 578 3.44 -14.72 -21.30
N GLY A 579 2.83 -13.56 -21.10
CA GLY A 579 1.88 -12.94 -22.04
C GLY A 579 0.45 -13.48 -21.95
N THR A 580 -0.45 -13.02 -22.83
CA THR A 580 -1.88 -13.37 -22.80
C THR A 580 -2.19 -14.74 -23.42
N LYS A 581 -1.34 -15.21 -24.35
CA LYS A 581 -1.50 -16.49 -25.07
C LYS A 581 -0.76 -17.67 -24.43
N GLY A 582 -0.11 -17.46 -23.28
CA GLY A 582 0.81 -18.45 -22.69
C GLY A 582 1.97 -18.79 -23.63
N TRP A 583 2.53 -19.99 -23.50
CA TRP A 583 3.70 -20.46 -24.27
C TRP A 583 3.42 -20.77 -25.75
N GLY A 584 2.27 -20.37 -26.30
CA GLY A 584 1.91 -20.62 -27.71
C GLY A 584 1.49 -22.05 -28.03
N ASP A 585 1.20 -22.86 -27.00
CA ASP A 585 0.77 -24.28 -27.10
C ASP A 585 -0.76 -24.48 -27.02
N GLY A 586 -1.53 -23.39 -26.93
CA GLY A 586 -2.98 -23.43 -26.78
C GLY A 586 -3.48 -23.78 -25.37
N GLN A 587 -2.59 -23.93 -24.38
CA GLN A 587 -2.92 -24.18 -22.97
C GLN A 587 -2.58 -22.99 -22.05
N GLY A 588 -2.72 -21.77 -22.58
CA GLY A 588 -2.56 -20.54 -21.80
C GLY A 588 -3.68 -20.32 -20.78
N ILE A 589 -3.58 -19.21 -20.02
CA ILE A 589 -4.57 -18.82 -18.98
C ILE A 589 -6.01 -18.82 -19.51
N GLU A 590 -6.21 -18.51 -20.80
CA GLU A 590 -7.52 -18.55 -21.46
C GLU A 590 -8.20 -19.92 -21.34
N THR A 591 -7.45 -21.02 -21.41
CA THR A 591 -7.97 -22.38 -21.27
C THR A 591 -8.45 -22.64 -19.84
N ILE A 592 -7.72 -22.11 -18.84
CA ILE A 592 -8.15 -22.19 -17.44
C ILE A 592 -9.43 -21.37 -17.25
N LEU A 593 -9.48 -20.12 -17.71
CA LEU A 593 -10.63 -19.24 -17.55
C LEU A 593 -11.88 -19.75 -18.27
N ARG A 594 -11.72 -20.33 -19.47
CA ARG A 594 -12.82 -20.91 -20.25
C ARG A 594 -13.42 -22.14 -19.57
N ASN A 595 -12.58 -22.98 -18.99
CA ASN A 595 -12.97 -24.22 -18.34
C ASN A 595 -13.11 -24.09 -16.81
N LEU A 596 -13.12 -22.87 -16.28
CA LEU A 596 -13.39 -22.60 -14.89
C LEU A 596 -14.88 -22.82 -14.62
N ASP A 597 -15.17 -23.79 -13.77
CA ASP A 597 -16.54 -24.21 -13.43
C ASP A 597 -17.05 -23.53 -12.16
N MET A 598 -16.14 -23.30 -11.21
CA MET A 598 -16.51 -22.81 -9.89
C MET A 598 -15.47 -21.85 -9.30
N ILE A 599 -15.96 -20.79 -8.65
CA ILE A 599 -15.23 -20.05 -7.62
C ILE A 599 -16.00 -20.22 -6.32
N PHE A 600 -15.31 -20.60 -5.25
CA PHE A 600 -15.84 -20.54 -3.90
C PHE A 600 -15.17 -19.39 -3.15
N VAL A 601 -15.97 -18.56 -2.49
CA VAL A 601 -15.50 -17.51 -1.58
C VAL A 601 -16.00 -17.83 -0.18
N SER A 602 -15.07 -18.09 0.73
CA SER A 602 -15.33 -18.50 2.11
C SER A 602 -16.04 -17.40 2.92
N HIS A 603 -15.56 -16.16 2.81
CA HIS A 603 -16.08 -15.00 3.54
C HIS A 603 -15.63 -13.66 2.92
N ILE A 604 -15.96 -12.54 3.57
CA ILE A 604 -15.86 -11.18 3.02
C ILE A 604 -14.52 -10.47 3.29
N HIS A 605 -13.55 -11.08 3.98
CA HIS A 605 -12.26 -10.40 4.17
C HIS A 605 -11.51 -10.24 2.84
N GLY A 606 -10.89 -9.06 2.65
CA GLY A 606 -10.38 -8.63 1.34
C GLY A 606 -9.33 -9.57 0.74
N ASP A 607 -8.53 -10.22 1.59
CA ASP A 607 -7.53 -11.22 1.23
C ASP A 607 -8.11 -12.52 0.65
N HIS A 608 -9.42 -12.71 0.67
CA HIS A 608 -10.10 -13.90 0.12
C HIS A 608 -10.92 -13.64 -1.14
N HIS A 609 -11.24 -12.39 -1.47
CA HIS A 609 -12.20 -12.12 -2.56
C HIS A 609 -11.85 -10.92 -3.47
N MET A 610 -10.89 -10.06 -3.11
CA MET A 610 -10.62 -8.84 -3.89
C MET A 610 -10.17 -9.12 -5.34
N GLY A 611 -9.58 -10.29 -5.62
CA GLY A 611 -9.17 -10.70 -6.96
C GLY A 611 -10.27 -11.36 -7.79
N VAL A 612 -11.43 -11.68 -7.21
CA VAL A 612 -12.56 -12.31 -7.94
C VAL A 612 -13.01 -11.41 -9.09
N ALA A 613 -13.16 -10.10 -8.85
CA ALA A 613 -13.62 -9.16 -9.87
C ALA A 613 -12.71 -9.14 -11.10
N ARG A 614 -11.38 -9.11 -10.92
CA ARG A 614 -10.44 -9.19 -12.04
C ARG A 614 -10.50 -10.53 -12.77
N LEU A 615 -10.63 -11.64 -12.05
CA LEU A 615 -10.76 -12.96 -12.68
C LEU A 615 -12.00 -13.03 -13.59
N LEU A 616 -13.15 -12.53 -13.12
CA LEU A 616 -14.39 -12.49 -13.89
C LEU A 616 -14.29 -11.54 -15.09
N LEU A 617 -13.68 -10.37 -14.91
CA LEU A 617 -13.44 -9.39 -15.96
C LEU A 617 -12.57 -9.96 -17.08
N GLU A 618 -11.49 -10.65 -16.74
CA GLU A 618 -10.60 -11.28 -17.72
C GLU A 618 -11.26 -12.48 -18.41
N ARG A 619 -12.06 -13.27 -17.69
CA ARG A 619 -12.91 -14.30 -18.31
C ARG A 619 -13.92 -13.69 -19.29
N LYS A 620 -14.50 -12.53 -18.98
CA LYS A 620 -15.42 -11.80 -19.85
C LYS A 620 -14.71 -11.23 -21.10
N ARG A 621 -13.41 -10.96 -21.03
CA ARG A 621 -12.59 -10.43 -22.14
C ARG A 621 -12.12 -11.51 -23.12
N LEU A 622 -12.30 -12.80 -22.83
CA LEU A 622 -11.94 -13.90 -23.74
C LEU A 622 -12.59 -13.72 -25.12
N GLU A 623 -11.77 -13.86 -26.17
CA GLU A 623 -12.22 -13.84 -27.57
C GLU A 623 -13.18 -15.01 -27.84
N MET A 624 -12.75 -16.23 -27.46
CA MET A 624 -13.60 -17.43 -27.49
C MET A 624 -14.43 -17.51 -26.21
N ARG A 625 -15.74 -17.27 -26.37
CA ARG A 625 -16.71 -17.31 -25.27
C ARG A 625 -16.81 -18.72 -24.67
N PRO A 626 -16.98 -18.84 -23.35
CA PRO A 626 -17.20 -20.14 -22.71
C PRO A 626 -18.55 -20.74 -23.07
N GLU A 627 -18.60 -22.07 -23.18
CA GLU A 627 -19.82 -22.83 -23.52
C GLU A 627 -20.70 -23.13 -22.31
N LYS A 628 -20.15 -22.97 -21.10
CA LYS A 628 -20.81 -23.23 -19.83
C LYS A 628 -20.70 -22.03 -18.89
N PRO A 629 -21.72 -21.77 -18.06
CA PRO A 629 -21.64 -20.72 -17.06
C PRO A 629 -20.60 -21.04 -15.98
N LEU A 630 -20.05 -20.00 -15.38
CA LEU A 630 -19.24 -20.09 -14.17
C LEU A 630 -20.13 -19.90 -12.94
N TYR A 631 -20.08 -20.84 -11.99
CA TYR A 631 -20.76 -20.69 -10.70
C TYR A 631 -19.84 -20.05 -9.67
N VAL A 632 -20.31 -18.98 -9.03
CA VAL A 632 -19.59 -18.33 -7.92
C VAL A 632 -20.42 -18.52 -6.67
N PHE A 633 -19.94 -19.41 -5.80
CA PHE A 633 -20.49 -19.64 -4.47
C PHE A 633 -19.86 -18.64 -3.51
N ALA A 634 -20.66 -17.74 -2.96
CA ALA A 634 -20.17 -16.69 -2.09
C ALA A 634 -21.20 -16.35 -1.02
N ASN A 635 -20.77 -15.73 0.08
CA ASN A 635 -21.72 -15.16 1.02
C ASN A 635 -22.45 -13.95 0.41
N ASN A 636 -23.56 -13.57 1.04
CA ASN A 636 -24.39 -12.45 0.60
C ASN A 636 -23.61 -11.13 0.43
N TYR A 637 -22.66 -10.81 1.32
CA TYR A 637 -21.85 -9.59 1.25
C TYR A 637 -21.00 -9.55 -0.01
N THR A 638 -20.26 -10.64 -0.30
CA THR A 638 -19.44 -10.74 -1.51
C THR A 638 -20.31 -10.69 -2.76
N ARG A 639 -21.48 -11.34 -2.74
CA ARG A 639 -22.46 -11.23 -3.84
C ARG A 639 -22.84 -9.78 -4.11
N PHE A 640 -23.14 -8.99 -3.08
CA PHE A 640 -23.45 -7.57 -3.24
C PHE A 640 -22.26 -6.76 -3.77
N CYS A 641 -21.03 -6.99 -3.27
CA CYS A 641 -19.82 -6.37 -3.81
C CYS A 641 -19.68 -6.63 -5.31
N LEU A 642 -19.82 -7.89 -5.75
CA LEU A 642 -19.70 -8.27 -7.16
C LEU A 642 -20.80 -7.65 -8.02
N GLN A 643 -22.04 -7.59 -7.53
CA GLN A 643 -23.13 -6.90 -8.22
C GLN A 643 -22.88 -5.40 -8.36
N GLU A 644 -22.28 -4.77 -7.34
CA GLU A 644 -21.91 -3.37 -7.40
C GLU A 644 -20.74 -3.11 -8.35
N TYR A 645 -19.73 -3.99 -8.37
CA TYR A 645 -18.62 -3.94 -9.32
C TYR A 645 -19.05 -4.22 -10.77
N ASP A 646 -20.02 -5.11 -10.99
CA ASP A 646 -20.57 -5.40 -12.33
C ASP A 646 -21.27 -4.18 -12.97
N ARG A 647 -21.69 -3.20 -12.16
CA ARG A 647 -22.22 -1.92 -12.64
C ARG A 647 -21.10 -0.98 -13.11
N VAL A 648 -19.87 -1.13 -12.61
CA VAL A 648 -18.70 -0.34 -13.02
C VAL A 648 -18.03 -0.95 -14.26
N GLU A 649 -17.78 -2.26 -14.22
CA GLU A 649 -17.19 -3.03 -15.32
C GLU A 649 -17.96 -4.34 -15.51
N ALA A 650 -18.22 -4.76 -16.74
CA ALA A 650 -19.00 -5.96 -16.98
C ALA A 650 -18.24 -7.22 -16.50
N LEU A 651 -18.70 -7.82 -15.41
CA LEU A 651 -18.17 -9.08 -14.86
C LEU A 651 -18.87 -10.31 -15.48
N GLY A 652 -19.87 -10.09 -16.33
CA GLY A 652 -20.64 -11.15 -17.00
C GLY A 652 -21.78 -11.71 -16.15
N LEU A 653 -22.23 -10.98 -15.12
CA LEU A 653 -23.33 -11.42 -14.27
C LEU A 653 -24.65 -11.47 -15.04
N GLY A 654 -25.34 -12.62 -15.00
CA GLY A 654 -26.67 -12.78 -15.61
C GLY A 654 -26.68 -12.86 -17.15
N GLU A 655 -25.50 -12.88 -17.78
CA GLU A 655 -25.38 -13.13 -19.22
C GLU A 655 -25.47 -14.64 -19.54
N GLU A 656 -25.86 -14.97 -20.77
CA GLU A 656 -25.85 -16.34 -21.28
C GLU A 656 -24.42 -16.92 -21.23
N HIS A 657 -24.27 -18.11 -20.61
CA HIS A 657 -22.97 -18.73 -20.31
C HIS A 657 -21.96 -17.82 -19.55
N GLY A 658 -22.46 -16.76 -18.91
CA GLY A 658 -21.70 -15.82 -18.12
C GLY A 658 -21.43 -16.35 -16.71
N VAL A 659 -21.80 -15.56 -15.71
CA VAL A 659 -21.56 -15.84 -14.29
C VAL A 659 -22.88 -15.94 -13.53
N ILE A 660 -22.99 -17.00 -12.72
CA ILE A 660 -24.13 -17.26 -11.85
C ILE A 660 -23.66 -17.21 -10.41
N LEU A 661 -24.24 -16.30 -9.62
CA LEU A 661 -23.94 -16.17 -8.19
C LEU A 661 -24.87 -17.08 -7.39
N VAL A 662 -24.33 -17.85 -6.45
CA VAL A 662 -25.08 -18.76 -5.56
C VAL A 662 -24.69 -18.44 -4.12
N ASP A 663 -25.68 -18.18 -3.26
CA ASP A 663 -25.42 -17.86 -1.86
C ASP A 663 -24.96 -19.12 -1.09
N ASN A 664 -23.88 -18.99 -0.32
CA ASN A 664 -23.30 -20.09 0.47
C ASN A 664 -24.32 -20.68 1.47
N GLU A 665 -25.24 -19.88 1.99
CA GLU A 665 -26.32 -20.30 2.89
C GLU A 665 -27.26 -21.32 2.26
N TRP A 666 -27.39 -21.33 0.92
CA TRP A 666 -28.26 -22.26 0.23
C TRP A 666 -27.67 -23.67 0.17
N ILE A 667 -26.37 -23.82 0.36
CA ILE A 667 -25.71 -25.14 0.38
C ILE A 667 -25.26 -25.53 1.80
N ASP A 668 -25.79 -24.91 2.85
CA ASP A 668 -25.48 -25.28 4.23
C ASP A 668 -25.70 -26.78 4.51
N TYR A 669 -24.76 -27.43 5.19
CA TYR A 669 -24.79 -28.88 5.38
C TYR A 669 -25.93 -29.38 6.27
N GLN A 670 -26.54 -28.53 7.10
CA GLN A 670 -27.68 -28.88 7.95
C GLN A 670 -29.01 -28.45 7.34
N HIS A 671 -29.03 -27.31 6.64
CA HIS A 671 -30.26 -26.60 6.28
C HIS A 671 -30.33 -26.17 4.81
N GLY A 672 -29.33 -26.53 4.01
CA GLY A 672 -29.24 -26.20 2.60
C GLY A 672 -30.25 -26.94 1.73
N VAL A 673 -30.37 -26.49 0.48
CA VAL A 673 -31.33 -26.98 -0.52
C VAL A 673 -30.82 -28.17 -1.32
N ASP A 674 -29.61 -28.67 -1.08
CA ASP A 674 -29.12 -29.91 -1.71
C ASP A 674 -30.04 -31.08 -1.28
N PRO A 675 -30.71 -31.79 -2.21
CA PRO A 675 -31.68 -32.84 -1.88
C PRO A 675 -31.10 -33.98 -1.03
N GLU A 676 -29.79 -34.22 -1.09
CA GLU A 676 -29.12 -35.22 -0.24
C GLU A 676 -28.97 -34.77 1.22
N ASN A 677 -29.28 -33.51 1.57
CA ASN A 677 -29.19 -32.99 2.95
C ASN A 677 -30.31 -33.47 3.88
N GLY A 678 -31.33 -34.20 3.41
CA GLY A 678 -32.37 -34.81 4.25
C GLY A 678 -33.19 -33.83 5.12
N SER A 679 -33.13 -32.52 4.85
CA SER A 679 -33.77 -31.49 5.66
C SER A 679 -35.15 -31.13 5.11
N GLU A 680 -36.21 -31.69 5.69
CA GLU A 680 -37.63 -31.38 5.38
C GLU A 680 -38.09 -29.99 5.89
N ARG A 681 -37.21 -29.19 6.52
CA ARG A 681 -37.61 -28.06 7.38
C ARG A 681 -37.76 -26.70 6.70
N ARG A 682 -37.49 -26.54 5.40
CA ARG A 682 -37.73 -25.29 4.65
C ARG A 682 -38.47 -25.56 3.35
N LYS A 683 -39.47 -24.72 3.03
CA LYS A 683 -40.06 -24.71 1.68
C LYS A 683 -38.91 -24.55 0.66
N PRO A 684 -38.79 -25.43 -0.33
CA PRO A 684 -37.61 -25.44 -1.21
C PRO A 684 -37.55 -24.13 -1.99
N ASN A 685 -36.43 -23.40 -1.86
CA ASN A 685 -36.10 -22.33 -2.80
C ASN A 685 -35.78 -23.00 -4.15
N THR A 686 -36.80 -23.15 -4.99
CA THR A 686 -36.72 -23.90 -6.26
C THR A 686 -35.70 -23.31 -7.22
N HIS A 687 -35.47 -21.99 -7.17
CA HIS A 687 -34.46 -21.32 -7.97
C HIS A 687 -33.03 -21.66 -7.51
N ALA A 688 -32.78 -21.61 -6.20
CA ALA A 688 -31.51 -22.03 -5.62
C ALA A 688 -31.23 -23.51 -5.91
N ALA A 689 -32.22 -24.38 -5.69
CA ALA A 689 -32.10 -25.81 -5.95
C ALA A 689 -31.78 -26.12 -7.42
N LYS A 690 -32.36 -25.38 -8.37
CA LYS A 690 -32.05 -25.49 -9.80
C LYS A 690 -30.57 -25.20 -10.07
N HIS A 691 -30.04 -24.09 -9.57
CA HIS A 691 -28.65 -23.70 -9.82
C HIS A 691 -27.65 -24.61 -9.12
N VAL A 692 -27.94 -25.04 -7.89
CA VAL A 692 -27.14 -26.04 -7.18
C VAL A 692 -27.13 -27.37 -7.94
N GLY A 693 -28.29 -27.86 -8.39
CA GLY A 693 -28.38 -29.08 -9.19
C GLY A 693 -27.64 -28.99 -10.53
N ALA A 694 -27.74 -27.85 -11.23
CA ALA A 694 -27.02 -27.62 -12.47
C ALA A 694 -25.50 -27.53 -12.27
N ALA A 695 -25.05 -26.87 -11.20
CA ALA A 695 -23.64 -26.81 -10.83
C ALA A 695 -23.08 -28.21 -10.52
N LYS A 696 -23.83 -29.02 -9.75
CA LYS A 696 -23.46 -30.42 -9.46
C LYS A 696 -23.30 -31.25 -10.73
N ALA A 697 -24.27 -31.17 -11.64
CA ALA A 697 -24.22 -31.89 -12.92
C ALA A 697 -23.03 -31.46 -13.79
N GLN A 698 -22.73 -30.16 -13.84
CA GLN A 698 -21.60 -29.62 -14.62
C GLN A 698 -20.23 -30.06 -14.08
N MET A 699 -20.13 -30.26 -12.76
CA MET A 699 -18.88 -30.61 -12.06
C MET A 699 -18.83 -32.08 -11.61
N HIS A 700 -19.76 -32.92 -12.05
CA HIS A 700 -19.86 -34.34 -11.65
C HIS A 700 -19.83 -34.55 -10.13
N LEU A 701 -20.55 -33.69 -9.39
CA LEU A 701 -20.61 -33.73 -7.93
C LEU A 701 -21.83 -34.50 -7.44
N ARG A 702 -21.59 -35.47 -6.56
CA ARG A 702 -22.63 -36.12 -5.76
C ARG A 702 -23.24 -35.14 -4.76
N SER A 703 -22.42 -34.32 -4.09
CA SER A 703 -22.90 -33.26 -3.20
C SER A 703 -21.96 -32.06 -3.15
N ILE A 704 -22.54 -30.88 -2.90
CA ILE A 704 -21.82 -29.64 -2.62
C ILE A 704 -22.46 -28.98 -1.41
N ARG A 705 -21.65 -28.76 -0.36
CA ARG A 705 -22.13 -28.27 0.93
C ARG A 705 -21.20 -27.24 1.53
N THR A 706 -21.74 -26.36 2.35
CA THR A 706 -20.98 -25.46 3.22
C THR A 706 -21.14 -25.85 4.67
N ALA A 707 -20.07 -25.68 5.46
CA ALA A 707 -20.12 -25.76 6.90
C ALA A 707 -19.92 -24.36 7.49
N PRO A 708 -20.78 -23.87 8.39
CA PRO A 708 -20.52 -22.62 9.09
C PRO A 708 -19.25 -22.77 9.92
N VAL A 709 -18.36 -21.79 9.80
CA VAL A 709 -17.08 -21.77 10.51
C VAL A 709 -17.00 -20.57 11.45
N VAL A 710 -16.14 -20.68 12.46
CA VAL A 710 -16.05 -19.70 13.55
C VAL A 710 -14.91 -18.74 13.25
N HIS A 711 -15.27 -17.52 12.90
CA HIS A 711 -14.32 -16.44 12.61
C HIS A 711 -14.85 -15.09 13.14
N ARG A 712 -14.03 -14.03 13.06
CA ARG A 712 -14.33 -12.69 13.63
C ARG A 712 -15.55 -12.01 13.01
N THR A 713 -16.01 -12.48 11.86
CA THR A 713 -17.15 -11.95 11.12
C THR A 713 -18.23 -13.03 10.98
N GLY A 714 -19.49 -12.59 10.86
CA GLY A 714 -20.60 -13.51 10.52
C GLY A 714 -20.53 -13.94 9.06
N HIS A 715 -21.22 -15.03 8.71
CA HIS A 715 -21.31 -15.57 7.34
C HIS A 715 -19.96 -16.04 6.77
N CYS A 716 -19.23 -16.82 7.56
CA CYS A 716 -18.01 -17.51 7.15
C CYS A 716 -18.29 -18.99 6.95
N TYR A 717 -17.79 -19.55 5.84
CA TYR A 717 -18.10 -20.92 5.43
C TYR A 717 -16.86 -21.68 4.98
N GLY A 718 -16.74 -22.93 5.43
CA GLY A 718 -15.92 -23.94 4.76
C GLY A 718 -16.73 -24.64 3.67
N LEU A 719 -16.05 -25.17 2.65
CA LEU A 719 -16.63 -25.93 1.54
C LEU A 719 -16.39 -27.43 1.74
N VAL A 720 -17.40 -28.24 1.41
CA VAL A 720 -17.31 -29.71 1.31
C VAL A 720 -17.91 -30.13 -0.02
N VAL A 721 -17.10 -30.74 -0.89
CA VAL A 721 -17.56 -31.31 -2.17
C VAL A 721 -17.28 -32.81 -2.21
N GLU A 722 -18.26 -33.59 -2.63
CA GLU A 722 -18.14 -35.01 -2.90
C GLU A 722 -18.39 -35.27 -4.37
N HIS A 723 -17.42 -35.87 -5.05
CA HIS A 723 -17.47 -36.13 -6.47
C HIS A 723 -18.00 -37.54 -6.77
N GLU A 724 -18.61 -37.72 -7.94
CA GLU A 724 -19.16 -39.01 -8.40
C GLU A 724 -18.10 -40.13 -8.43
N ALA A 725 -16.84 -39.79 -8.72
CA ALA A 725 -15.69 -40.69 -8.68
C ALA A 725 -15.22 -41.07 -7.25
N GLY A 726 -15.93 -40.66 -6.21
CA GLY A 726 -15.75 -41.16 -4.83
C GLY A 726 -14.76 -40.39 -3.95
N TRP A 727 -14.16 -39.30 -4.44
CA TRP A 727 -13.30 -38.45 -3.63
C TRP A 727 -14.08 -37.30 -2.96
N LYS A 728 -13.55 -36.83 -1.83
CA LYS A 728 -14.10 -35.72 -1.02
C LYS A 728 -13.04 -34.66 -0.75
N LEU A 729 -13.33 -33.42 -1.11
CA LEU A 729 -12.48 -32.27 -0.85
C LEU A 729 -13.15 -31.34 0.16
N VAL A 730 -12.39 -30.92 1.16
CA VAL A 730 -12.82 -29.97 2.19
C VAL A 730 -11.87 -28.77 2.20
N PHE A 731 -12.42 -27.56 2.23
CA PHE A 731 -11.68 -26.31 2.37
C PHE A 731 -12.23 -25.52 3.55
N SER A 732 -11.37 -25.10 4.48
CA SER A 732 -11.82 -24.49 5.72
C SER A 732 -12.33 -23.05 5.58
N GLY A 733 -11.76 -22.27 4.65
CA GLY A 733 -11.73 -20.81 4.81
C GLY A 733 -10.96 -20.41 6.07
N ASP A 734 -11.21 -19.22 6.59
CA ASP A 734 -10.69 -18.80 7.89
C ASP A 734 -11.57 -19.28 9.03
N THR A 735 -10.96 -19.91 10.03
CA THR A 735 -11.68 -20.52 11.13
C THR A 735 -10.78 -20.82 12.33
N MET A 736 -11.34 -20.60 13.53
CA MET A 736 -10.98 -21.40 14.71
C MET A 736 -11.35 -22.87 14.49
N PRO A 737 -10.83 -23.84 15.27
CA PRO A 737 -11.27 -25.24 15.16
C PRO A 737 -12.80 -25.37 15.17
N SER A 738 -13.37 -25.98 14.11
CA SER A 738 -14.83 -26.04 13.89
C SER A 738 -15.34 -27.48 13.88
N ASP A 739 -16.23 -27.80 14.83
CA ASP A 739 -16.92 -29.09 14.89
C ASP A 739 -17.87 -29.30 13.71
N ALA A 740 -18.49 -28.23 13.21
CA ALA A 740 -19.36 -28.28 12.05
C ALA A 740 -18.57 -28.69 10.79
N LEU A 741 -17.37 -28.12 10.61
CA LEU A 741 -16.48 -28.49 9.51
C LEU A 741 -16.04 -29.96 9.61
N VAL A 742 -15.66 -30.41 10.81
CA VAL A 742 -15.30 -31.83 11.08
C VAL A 742 -16.46 -32.76 10.75
N ALA A 743 -17.69 -32.42 11.16
CA ALA A 743 -18.87 -33.24 10.93
C ALA A 743 -19.24 -33.31 9.45
N ALA A 744 -19.25 -32.16 8.76
CA ALA A 744 -19.59 -32.08 7.33
C ALA A 744 -18.52 -32.75 6.45
N GLY A 745 -17.24 -32.56 6.78
CA GLY A 745 -16.09 -33.03 6.03
C GLY A 745 -15.63 -34.44 6.37
N ARG A 746 -16.36 -35.19 7.20
CA ARG A 746 -15.92 -36.50 7.70
C ARG A 746 -15.45 -37.45 6.58
N ASP A 747 -14.34 -38.13 6.83
CA ASP A 747 -13.66 -39.05 5.91
C ASP A 747 -13.21 -38.36 4.60
N ALA A 748 -12.80 -37.08 4.69
CA ALA A 748 -12.26 -36.32 3.56
C ALA A 748 -11.06 -37.01 2.90
N THR A 749 -10.99 -36.95 1.57
CA THR A 749 -9.79 -37.34 0.83
C THR A 749 -8.70 -36.29 1.01
N VAL A 750 -9.03 -35.02 0.81
CA VAL A 750 -8.11 -33.90 1.02
C VAL A 750 -8.82 -32.84 1.86
N LEU A 751 -8.16 -32.41 2.93
CA LEU A 751 -8.51 -31.22 3.69
C LEU A 751 -7.48 -30.12 3.39
N ILE A 752 -7.94 -28.98 2.87
CA ILE A 752 -7.17 -27.75 2.78
C ILE A 752 -7.59 -26.89 3.98
N HIS A 753 -6.67 -26.65 4.91
CA HIS A 753 -6.99 -25.96 6.17
C HIS A 753 -6.10 -24.73 6.37
N GLU A 754 -6.69 -23.65 6.88
CA GLU A 754 -5.93 -22.48 7.34
C GLU A 754 -5.05 -22.84 8.53
N ALA A 755 -3.87 -22.23 8.60
CA ALA A 755 -2.91 -22.45 9.67
C ALA A 755 -2.16 -21.15 9.95
N THR A 756 -2.93 -20.11 10.27
CA THR A 756 -2.43 -18.73 10.33
C THR A 756 -1.33 -18.55 11.38
N MET A 757 -1.45 -19.21 12.53
CA MET A 757 -0.57 -19.01 13.68
C MET A 757 0.33 -20.22 13.97
N GLN A 758 1.47 -19.98 14.61
CA GLN A 758 2.32 -21.04 15.16
C GLN A 758 1.70 -21.67 16.42
N ASN A 759 2.18 -22.85 16.83
CA ASN A 759 1.61 -23.59 17.97
C ASN A 759 1.77 -22.86 19.31
N ASP A 760 2.81 -22.05 19.44
CA ASP A 760 3.09 -21.20 20.60
C ASP A 760 2.27 -19.89 20.63
N GLU A 761 1.51 -19.60 19.57
CA GLU A 761 0.69 -18.39 19.42
C GLU A 761 -0.82 -18.65 19.62
N LEU A 762 -1.19 -19.63 20.46
CA LEU A 762 -2.58 -20.05 20.66
C LEU A 762 -3.52 -18.89 21.05
N GLU A 763 -3.11 -18.05 22.00
CA GLU A 763 -3.91 -16.89 22.46
C GLU A 763 -4.14 -15.89 21.31
N LEU A 764 -3.14 -15.73 20.44
CA LEU A 764 -3.19 -14.81 19.31
C LEU A 764 -3.98 -15.36 18.12
N ALA A 765 -4.12 -16.69 18.05
CA ALA A 765 -5.03 -17.38 17.14
C ALA A 765 -6.49 -17.23 17.60
N GLU A 766 -6.77 -17.28 18.91
CA GLU A 766 -8.11 -17.07 19.47
C GLU A 766 -8.54 -15.59 19.48
N GLN A 767 -7.66 -14.69 19.93
CA GLN A 767 -7.68 -13.30 19.45
C GLN A 767 -7.64 -13.35 17.91
N LYS A 768 -8.06 -12.43 17.05
CA LYS A 768 -8.03 -12.64 15.56
C LYS A 768 -8.86 -13.80 14.94
N GLY A 769 -9.18 -14.90 15.64
CA GLY A 769 -10.14 -15.93 15.18
C GLY A 769 -9.64 -16.89 14.10
N HIS A 770 -8.43 -17.42 14.25
CA HIS A 770 -7.76 -18.33 13.33
C HIS A 770 -7.29 -19.63 14.02
N SER A 771 -6.80 -20.58 13.23
CA SER A 771 -6.20 -21.81 13.76
C SER A 771 -4.68 -21.73 13.86
N THR A 772 -4.11 -22.40 14.86
CA THR A 772 -2.70 -22.78 14.84
C THR A 772 -2.47 -23.99 13.92
N ILE A 773 -1.21 -24.25 13.53
CA ILE A 773 -0.83 -25.45 12.76
C ILE A 773 -1.30 -26.74 13.47
N GLY A 774 -1.05 -26.88 14.77
CA GLY A 774 -1.41 -28.05 15.56
C GLY A 774 -2.92 -28.22 15.70
N GLN A 775 -3.66 -27.12 15.81
CA GLN A 775 -5.12 -27.13 15.77
C GLN A 775 -5.65 -27.63 14.41
N ALA A 776 -5.09 -27.15 13.29
CA ALA A 776 -5.46 -27.63 11.95
C ALA A 776 -5.16 -29.13 11.77
N MET A 777 -4.02 -29.61 12.27
CA MET A 777 -3.68 -31.05 12.28
C MET A 777 -4.65 -31.87 13.12
N HIS A 778 -5.07 -31.36 14.29
CA HIS A 778 -6.05 -32.01 15.14
C HIS A 778 -7.44 -32.08 14.48
N VAL A 779 -7.86 -31.02 13.80
CA VAL A 779 -9.08 -31.01 12.98
C VAL A 779 -9.01 -32.08 11.89
N ALA A 780 -7.89 -32.19 11.17
CA ALA A 780 -7.70 -33.21 10.15
C ALA A 780 -7.82 -34.64 10.72
N GLN A 781 -7.24 -34.88 11.91
CA GLN A 781 -7.32 -36.17 12.58
C GLN A 781 -8.75 -36.51 13.01
N ARG A 782 -9.48 -35.55 13.60
CA ARG A 782 -10.88 -35.74 13.99
C ARG A 782 -11.80 -35.97 12.79
N MET A 783 -11.52 -35.27 11.69
CA MET A 783 -12.20 -35.42 10.41
C MET A 783 -11.88 -36.77 9.73
N ARG A 784 -10.82 -37.46 10.16
CA ARG A 784 -10.26 -38.64 9.48
C ARG A 784 -9.87 -38.34 8.03
N ALA A 785 -9.31 -37.15 7.81
CA ALA A 785 -8.82 -36.77 6.49
C ALA A 785 -7.67 -37.70 6.07
N GLN A 786 -7.62 -38.06 4.79
CA GLN A 786 -6.53 -38.88 4.24
C GLN A 786 -5.27 -38.04 3.96
N HIS A 787 -5.45 -36.76 3.63
CA HIS A 787 -4.39 -35.80 3.32
C HIS A 787 -4.74 -34.41 3.85
N LEU A 788 -3.74 -33.68 4.32
CA LEU A 788 -3.85 -32.29 4.81
C LEU A 788 -2.93 -31.36 4.02
N LEU A 789 -3.47 -30.27 3.48
CA LEU A 789 -2.70 -29.18 2.89
C LEU A 789 -2.92 -27.91 3.73
N LEU A 790 -1.86 -27.43 4.38
CA LEU A 790 -1.87 -26.24 5.22
C LEU A 790 -1.60 -24.99 4.37
N THR A 791 -2.36 -23.94 4.59
CA THR A 791 -2.22 -22.66 3.87
C THR A 791 -2.60 -21.47 4.78
N HIS A 792 -2.67 -20.27 4.20
CA HIS A 792 -3.08 -19.03 4.88
C HIS A 792 -2.19 -18.68 6.07
N PHE A 793 -0.87 -18.64 5.86
CA PHE A 793 0.11 -18.40 6.91
C PHE A 793 0.25 -16.91 7.24
N SER A 794 0.46 -16.59 8.52
CA SER A 794 0.80 -15.24 8.95
C SER A 794 2.08 -14.75 8.28
N GLN A 795 2.04 -13.54 7.73
CA GLN A 795 3.19 -12.88 7.10
C GLN A 795 4.31 -12.50 8.09
N ARG A 796 4.11 -12.72 9.40
CA ARG A 796 5.18 -12.63 10.41
C ARG A 796 6.23 -13.72 10.24
N TYR A 797 5.88 -14.83 9.61
CA TYR A 797 6.76 -15.97 9.32
C TYR A 797 6.90 -16.15 7.80
N PRO A 798 7.51 -15.17 7.11
CA PRO A 798 7.38 -15.05 5.67
C PRO A 798 7.97 -16.23 4.88
N LYS A 799 8.94 -16.95 5.47
CA LYS A 799 9.78 -17.92 4.76
C LYS A 799 9.29 -19.36 4.95
N PHE A 800 9.18 -19.83 6.20
CA PHE A 800 8.83 -21.22 6.48
C PHE A 800 7.92 -21.36 7.70
N ALA A 801 6.83 -22.11 7.55
CA ALA A 801 5.97 -22.49 8.67
C ALA A 801 6.48 -23.83 9.23
N ARG A 802 6.75 -23.92 10.54
CA ARG A 802 7.34 -25.13 11.14
C ARG A 802 6.23 -26.09 11.56
N MET A 803 6.17 -27.26 10.93
CA MET A 803 5.40 -28.38 11.46
C MET A 803 6.23 -29.00 12.59
N GLY A 804 5.85 -28.74 13.84
CA GLY A 804 6.56 -29.30 15.00
C GLY A 804 6.60 -30.84 14.99
N ALA A 805 7.39 -31.45 15.90
CA ALA A 805 7.59 -32.90 15.99
C ALA A 805 6.33 -33.71 16.37
N GLU A 806 5.19 -33.06 16.59
CA GLU A 806 3.92 -33.75 16.83
C GLU A 806 3.42 -34.40 15.53
N GLY A 807 3.91 -35.63 15.31
CA GLY A 807 3.53 -36.48 14.20
C GLY A 807 2.03 -36.74 14.19
N GLY A 808 1.31 -35.98 13.38
CA GLY A 808 -0.06 -36.29 13.02
C GLY A 808 -0.10 -37.59 12.22
N LYS A 809 -1.06 -38.49 12.55
CA LYS A 809 -1.33 -39.69 11.74
C LYS A 809 -1.77 -39.38 10.30
N VAL A 810 -2.15 -38.13 10.04
CA VAL A 810 -2.58 -37.64 8.72
C VAL A 810 -1.39 -37.03 7.98
N PRO A 811 -1.04 -37.52 6.78
CA PRO A 811 -0.03 -36.91 5.93
C PRO A 811 -0.33 -35.44 5.63
N ALA A 812 0.63 -34.57 5.87
CA ALA A 812 0.47 -33.11 5.77
C ALA A 812 1.56 -32.44 4.93
N ALA A 813 1.17 -31.39 4.19
CA ALA A 813 2.07 -30.54 3.42
C ALA A 813 1.85 -29.05 3.72
N ILE A 814 2.91 -28.25 3.60
CA ILE A 814 2.88 -26.79 3.73
C ILE A 814 2.80 -26.18 2.34
N ALA A 815 1.81 -25.32 2.10
CA ALA A 815 1.67 -24.62 0.83
C ALA A 815 2.72 -23.51 0.64
N PHE A 816 3.21 -23.38 -0.59
CA PHE A 816 3.99 -22.23 -1.06
C PHE A 816 3.29 -21.61 -2.27
N ASP A 817 3.47 -20.31 -2.49
CA ASP A 817 2.94 -19.65 -3.69
C ASP A 817 3.40 -20.39 -4.96
N LEU A 818 2.45 -20.65 -5.87
CA LEU A 818 2.63 -21.36 -7.14
C LEU A 818 3.10 -22.83 -7.03
N MET A 819 3.10 -23.41 -5.83
CA MET A 819 3.34 -24.84 -5.62
C MET A 819 2.23 -25.66 -6.28
N ARG A 820 2.62 -26.79 -6.88
CA ARG A 820 1.73 -27.75 -7.54
C ARG A 820 1.84 -29.10 -6.84
N ILE A 821 0.74 -29.63 -6.32
CA ILE A 821 0.79 -30.86 -5.53
C ILE A 821 -0.43 -31.75 -5.76
N THR A 822 -0.20 -33.07 -5.80
CA THR A 822 -1.24 -34.11 -5.84
C THR A 822 -1.38 -34.80 -4.46
N PRO A 823 -2.48 -35.50 -4.17
CA PRO A 823 -2.62 -36.19 -2.88
C PRO A 823 -1.50 -37.21 -2.58
N PRO A 824 -1.01 -38.03 -3.53
CA PRO A 824 0.18 -38.86 -3.30
C PRO A 824 1.42 -38.05 -2.92
N GLN A 825 1.60 -36.87 -3.53
CA GLN A 825 2.73 -36.00 -3.22
C GLN A 825 2.61 -35.34 -1.84
N ILE A 826 1.40 -35.14 -1.29
CA ILE A 826 1.21 -34.70 0.12
C ILE A 826 1.81 -35.73 1.08
N ARG A 827 1.66 -37.03 0.78
CA ARG A 827 2.35 -38.09 1.56
C ARG A 827 3.86 -38.00 1.45
N GLN A 828 4.36 -37.79 0.23
CA GLN A 828 5.79 -37.66 -0.03
C GLN A 828 6.38 -36.41 0.63
N PHE A 829 5.60 -35.35 0.84
CA PHE A 829 6.08 -34.08 1.37
C PHE A 829 6.81 -34.22 2.72
N GLN A 830 6.41 -35.20 3.54
CA GLN A 830 7.05 -35.48 4.82
C GLN A 830 8.54 -35.82 4.70
N SER A 831 8.98 -36.44 3.60
CA SER A 831 10.39 -36.75 3.39
C SER A 831 11.24 -35.50 3.09
N TYR A 832 10.61 -34.38 2.72
CA TYR A 832 11.30 -33.12 2.42
C TYR A 832 11.45 -32.20 3.63
N LEU A 833 10.79 -32.47 4.76
CA LEU A 833 10.73 -31.50 5.87
C LEU A 833 12.11 -31.12 6.42
N ALA A 834 12.99 -32.10 6.64
CA ALA A 834 14.35 -31.81 7.11
C ALA A 834 15.17 -31.01 6.07
N ALA A 835 14.95 -31.27 4.78
CA ALA A 835 15.60 -30.51 3.71
C ALA A 835 15.10 -29.06 3.68
N LEU A 836 13.79 -28.85 3.85
CA LEU A 836 13.15 -27.54 3.92
C LEU A 836 13.64 -26.74 5.12
N GLU A 837 13.67 -27.35 6.30
CA GLU A 837 14.20 -26.73 7.51
C GLU A 837 15.65 -26.27 7.31
N SER A 838 16.51 -27.13 6.74
CA SER A 838 17.90 -26.76 6.42
C SER A 838 17.99 -25.61 5.41
N LEU A 839 17.11 -25.58 4.41
CA LEU A 839 17.10 -24.57 3.36
C LEU A 839 16.72 -23.18 3.89
N PHE A 840 15.78 -23.12 4.83
CA PHE A 840 15.23 -21.87 5.36
C PHE A 840 15.86 -21.41 6.69
N ALA A 841 16.58 -22.28 7.43
CA ALA A 841 17.26 -21.91 8.67
C ALA A 841 18.34 -20.81 8.49
N THR A 842 18.99 -20.75 7.33
CA THR A 842 20.01 -19.72 7.00
C THR A 842 19.41 -18.35 6.75
N GLU A 843 18.19 -18.33 6.23
CA GLU A 843 17.50 -17.11 5.89
C GLU A 843 16.88 -16.41 7.09
N GLU A 844 16.54 -17.17 8.14
CA GLU A 844 16.12 -16.63 9.42
C GLU A 844 17.30 -15.94 10.10
N GLY A 845 18.50 -16.52 10.18
CA GLY A 845 19.65 -15.85 10.81
C GLY A 845 20.09 -14.53 10.13
N GLN A 846 20.15 -14.48 8.79
CA GLN A 846 20.60 -13.27 8.07
C GLN A 846 19.56 -12.14 8.06
N GLU A 847 18.27 -12.48 8.03
CA GLU A 847 17.21 -11.48 8.12
C GLU A 847 16.85 -11.18 9.57
N GLU A 848 17.00 -12.10 10.53
CA GLU A 848 16.96 -11.81 11.96
C GLU A 848 18.10 -10.89 12.34
N ASP A 849 19.31 -10.97 11.78
CA ASP A 849 20.35 -9.95 12.07
C ASP A 849 20.00 -8.56 11.49
N VAL A 850 19.35 -8.50 10.33
CA VAL A 850 18.92 -7.25 9.68
C VAL A 850 17.60 -6.72 10.27
N LEU A 851 16.72 -7.61 10.69
CA LEU A 851 15.47 -7.36 11.38
C LEU A 851 15.71 -7.15 12.86
N ASP A 852 16.78 -7.64 13.49
CA ASP A 852 17.25 -7.24 14.82
C ASP A 852 17.93 -5.90 14.71
N ALA A 853 18.74 -5.63 13.68
CA ALA A 853 19.25 -4.28 13.44
C ALA A 853 18.10 -3.28 13.18
N LYS A 854 17.04 -3.70 12.47
CA LYS A 854 15.84 -2.89 12.23
C LYS A 854 14.81 -2.96 13.36
N ALA A 855 14.72 -4.00 14.18
CA ALA A 855 13.83 -4.12 15.34
C ALA A 855 14.48 -3.39 16.51
N ARG A 856 15.80 -3.46 16.69
CA ARG A 856 16.53 -2.50 17.52
C ARG A 856 16.29 -1.04 17.07
N ALA A 857 15.98 -0.79 15.78
CA ALA A 857 15.57 0.52 15.26
C ALA A 857 14.03 0.78 15.16
N THR A 858 13.16 -0.24 15.25
CA THR A 858 11.70 -0.17 14.96
C THR A 858 10.83 -0.69 16.11
N THR A 859 11.31 -1.65 16.89
CA THR A 859 10.86 -1.92 18.28
C THR A 859 11.06 -0.67 19.15
N GLN A 860 11.98 0.22 18.77
CA GLN A 860 12.12 1.57 19.28
C GLN A 860 10.93 2.51 18.93
N ARG A 861 10.00 2.12 18.05
CA ARG A 861 8.86 2.94 17.60
C ARG A 861 7.47 2.30 17.73
N LYS A 862 7.33 0.99 17.92
CA LYS A 862 6.00 0.33 17.93
C LYS A 862 5.54 -0.31 19.24
N ASN A 863 6.35 -0.38 20.29
CA ASN A 863 5.87 -0.77 21.63
C ASN A 863 5.45 0.45 22.47
N ILE A 864 4.56 1.31 21.93
CA ILE A 864 3.81 2.28 22.75
C ILE A 864 2.44 1.67 23.05
N SER A 865 2.45 0.59 23.82
CA SER A 865 1.32 0.19 24.66
C SER A 865 1.91 -0.38 25.94
N HIS A 866 2.18 0.56 26.86
CA HIS A 866 2.58 0.38 28.26
C HIS A 866 4.07 0.07 28.51
N PHE A 867 4.91 1.11 28.47
CA PHE A 867 6.20 1.07 29.17
C PHE A 867 5.95 1.24 30.69
N GLU A 868 6.57 0.40 31.51
CA GLU A 868 6.89 0.80 32.88
C GLU A 868 7.83 2.01 32.82
N HIS A 869 7.44 3.09 33.51
CA HIS A 869 8.25 4.30 33.63
C HIS A 869 8.77 4.43 35.05
N ARG A 870 9.95 5.01 35.18
CA ARG A 870 10.53 5.42 36.46
C ARG A 870 10.56 6.94 36.53
N TYR A 871 10.32 7.47 37.72
CA TYR A 871 10.26 8.91 37.96
C TYR A 871 11.48 9.34 38.76
N VAL A 872 12.25 10.27 38.21
CA VAL A 872 13.43 10.86 38.86
C VAL A 872 13.03 12.20 39.46
N THR A 873 13.28 12.37 40.76
CA THR A 873 13.04 13.65 41.44
C THR A 873 14.35 14.41 41.62
N LEU A 874 14.42 15.60 41.04
CA LEU A 874 15.53 16.54 41.15
C LEU A 874 15.18 17.63 42.16
N ALA A 875 16.08 17.93 43.08
CA ALA A 875 15.94 19.03 44.03
C ALA A 875 17.02 20.09 43.80
N PHE A 876 16.61 21.36 43.81
CA PHE A 876 17.49 22.50 43.63
C PHE A 876 17.59 23.27 44.95
N ILE A 877 18.82 23.39 45.47
CA ILE A 877 19.09 23.90 46.82
C ILE A 877 20.14 25.00 46.73
N GLY A 878 19.85 26.16 47.31
CA GLY A 878 20.79 27.25 47.44
C GLY A 878 21.87 26.92 48.46
N ILE A 879 23.13 27.19 48.12
CA ILE A 879 24.29 27.02 49.01
C ILE A 879 24.23 28.06 50.15
N ASP A 880 23.68 29.25 49.88
CA ASP A 880 23.33 30.26 50.89
C ASP A 880 21.81 30.24 51.15
N LYS A 881 21.42 29.83 52.37
CA LYS A 881 20.01 29.72 52.78
C LYS A 881 19.25 31.05 52.76
N ARG A 882 19.93 32.20 52.61
CA ARG A 882 19.33 33.54 52.57
C ARG A 882 18.97 34.01 51.16
N LYS A 883 19.43 33.32 50.10
CA LYS A 883 19.12 33.68 48.71
C LYS A 883 17.98 32.81 48.15
N PRO A 884 16.98 33.41 47.47
CA PRO A 884 15.89 32.66 46.87
C PRO A 884 16.40 31.80 45.70
N VAL A 885 15.96 30.53 45.66
CA VAL A 885 16.21 29.61 44.55
C VAL A 885 15.01 29.66 43.62
N HIS A 886 15.25 29.85 42.32
CA HIS A 886 14.18 29.84 41.32
C HIS A 886 14.13 28.50 40.58
N ALA A 887 12.94 28.10 40.13
CA ALA A 887 12.76 26.94 39.29
C ALA A 887 13.44 27.14 37.93
N PRO A 888 14.29 26.20 37.47
CA PRO A 888 14.81 26.23 36.10
C PRO A 888 13.66 26.03 35.10
N SER A 889 13.82 26.48 33.87
CA SER A 889 12.83 26.22 32.83
C SER A 889 12.85 24.75 32.41
N GLU A 890 11.74 24.25 31.89
CA GLU A 890 11.67 22.90 31.34
C GLU A 890 12.72 22.68 30.23
N LEU A 891 12.92 23.69 29.38
CA LEU A 891 13.93 23.66 28.33
C LEU A 891 15.35 23.54 28.90
N ALA A 892 15.68 24.32 29.93
CA ALA A 892 16.99 24.27 30.57
C ALA A 892 17.26 22.90 31.21
N LEU A 893 16.24 22.26 31.80
CA LEU A 893 16.39 20.91 32.32
C LEU A 893 16.57 19.86 31.21
N ARG A 894 15.80 19.95 30.12
CA ARG A 894 15.95 19.02 28.98
C ARG A 894 17.33 19.13 28.33
N GLU A 895 17.78 20.36 28.08
CA GLU A 895 19.10 20.63 27.51
C GLU A 895 20.21 20.19 28.47
N GLY A 896 20.10 20.54 29.76
CA GLY A 896 21.06 20.13 30.78
C GLY A 896 21.17 18.62 30.95
N ILE A 897 20.04 17.88 30.88
CA ILE A 897 20.03 16.41 30.90
C ILE A 897 20.74 15.86 29.66
N THR A 898 20.48 16.43 28.49
CA THR A 898 21.11 16.00 27.24
C THR A 898 22.61 16.22 27.27
N ILE A 899 23.06 17.37 27.78
CA ILE A 899 24.49 17.66 27.95
C ILE A 899 25.10 16.68 28.96
N ALA A 900 24.46 16.43 30.11
CA ALA A 900 24.96 15.48 31.11
C ALA A 900 25.11 14.07 30.55
N LEU A 901 24.14 13.61 29.75
CA LEU A 901 24.18 12.32 29.07
C LEU A 901 25.30 12.27 28.03
N GLN A 902 25.50 13.36 27.28
CA GLN A 902 26.57 13.46 26.29
C GLN A 902 27.97 13.45 26.91
N GLU A 903 28.16 14.21 28.00
CA GLU A 903 29.42 14.27 28.75
C GLU A 903 29.78 12.92 29.36
N THR A 904 28.78 12.18 29.86
CA THR A 904 29.01 10.90 30.56
C THR A 904 29.11 9.71 29.61
N HIS A 905 28.30 9.67 28.54
CA HIS A 905 28.12 8.48 27.69
C HIS A 905 28.41 8.72 26.19
N GLY A 906 28.83 9.92 25.77
CA GLY A 906 29.15 10.24 24.36
C GLY A 906 27.92 10.64 23.51
N ILE A 907 28.02 10.57 22.17
CA ILE A 907 26.94 11.04 21.27
C ILE A 907 25.65 10.23 21.47
N VAL A 908 24.66 10.84 22.13
CA VAL A 908 23.32 10.27 22.28
C VAL A 908 22.44 10.73 21.10
N GLY A 909 22.34 9.91 20.06
CA GLY A 909 21.34 10.08 19.00
C GLY A 909 19.91 9.97 19.57
N GLY A 910 18.87 10.36 18.81
CA GLY A 910 17.48 10.57 19.23
C GLY A 910 16.68 9.39 19.87
N ALA A 911 17.36 8.46 20.53
CA ALA A 911 16.85 7.30 21.24
C ALA A 911 16.64 7.50 22.75
N PHE A 912 17.19 8.56 23.37
CA PHE A 912 17.02 8.85 24.80
C PHE A 912 15.98 9.96 25.00
N SER A 913 14.74 9.60 25.36
CA SER A 913 13.66 10.55 25.63
C SER A 913 13.40 10.68 27.13
N VAL A 914 13.29 11.91 27.60
CA VAL A 914 12.86 12.26 28.95
C VAL A 914 11.70 13.25 28.85
N ASP A 915 10.66 13.03 29.65
CA ASP A 915 9.53 13.94 29.78
C ASP A 915 9.63 14.66 31.11
N ILE A 916 9.65 15.98 31.08
CA ILE A 916 9.62 16.77 32.30
C ILE A 916 8.16 17.02 32.64
N LEU A 917 7.70 16.41 33.73
CA LEU A 917 6.30 16.46 34.13
C LEU A 917 5.98 17.69 34.99
N TYR A 918 6.97 18.14 35.76
CA TYR A 918 6.82 19.27 36.66
C TYR A 918 8.17 19.93 36.93
N VAL A 919 8.16 21.27 37.03
CA VAL A 919 9.25 22.05 37.60
C VAL A 919 8.64 23.23 38.35
N GLY A 920 8.87 23.35 39.65
CA GLY A 920 8.28 24.42 40.43
C GLY A 920 8.74 24.45 41.89
N SER A 921 8.22 25.43 42.63
CA SER A 921 8.56 25.67 44.03
C SER A 921 7.41 25.27 44.94
N ASN A 922 7.67 24.44 45.96
CA ASN A 922 6.68 24.08 46.98
C ASN A 922 7.03 24.71 48.34
N GLY A 923 7.06 26.05 48.38
CA GLY A 923 7.19 26.88 49.59
C GLY A 923 8.57 26.88 50.28
N ALA A 924 9.30 25.76 50.31
CA ALA A 924 10.62 25.66 50.95
C ALA A 924 11.71 25.03 50.04
N ARG A 925 11.33 24.41 48.92
CA ARG A 925 12.23 23.73 47.98
C ARG A 925 11.74 23.83 46.55
N VAL A 926 12.70 23.92 45.63
CA VAL A 926 12.45 23.88 44.19
C VAL A 926 12.75 22.47 43.70
N GLU A 927 11.81 21.86 42.98
CA GLU A 927 11.92 20.48 42.51
C GLU A 927 11.51 20.34 41.04
N GLY A 928 12.07 19.32 40.39
CA GLY A 928 11.73 18.90 39.04
C GLY A 928 11.48 17.40 38.99
N ILE A 929 10.42 16.97 38.31
CA ILE A 929 10.07 15.55 38.15
C ILE A 929 10.26 15.18 36.68
N VAL A 930 11.14 14.21 36.45
CA VAL A 930 11.48 13.70 35.13
C VAL A 930 10.98 12.27 35.00
N ARG A 931 10.09 12.03 34.04
CA ARG A 931 9.66 10.69 33.65
C ARG A 931 10.62 10.16 32.59
N VAL A 932 11.14 8.98 32.86
CA VAL A 932 12.07 8.27 31.99
C VAL A 932 11.63 6.80 31.87
N PRO A 933 11.74 6.17 30.69
CA PRO A 933 11.51 4.72 30.58
C PRO A 933 12.36 3.95 31.60
N SER A 934 11.83 2.92 32.26
CA SER A 934 12.54 2.19 33.32
C SER A 934 13.93 1.71 32.89
N MET A 935 14.08 1.28 31.64
CA MET A 935 15.34 0.83 31.03
C MET A 935 16.41 1.93 30.88
N HIS A 936 16.02 3.21 30.91
CA HIS A 936 16.93 4.37 30.78
C HIS A 936 17.18 5.07 32.12
N ALA A 937 16.48 4.66 33.20
CA ALA A 937 16.53 5.29 34.50
C ALA A 937 17.94 5.30 35.11
N ASP A 938 18.64 4.17 35.05
CA ASP A 938 19.97 4.04 35.67
C ASP A 938 21.04 4.81 34.87
N ALA A 939 20.92 4.85 33.54
CA ALA A 939 21.78 5.67 32.67
C ALA A 939 21.58 7.18 32.93
N LEU A 940 20.32 7.61 33.13
CA LEU A 940 20.00 8.99 33.50
C LEU A 940 20.54 9.34 34.88
N LEU A 941 20.40 8.45 35.87
CA LEU A 941 20.97 8.65 37.21
C LEU A 941 22.48 8.80 37.17
N SER A 942 23.15 7.90 36.45
CA SER A 942 24.59 7.92 36.30
C SER A 942 25.04 9.25 35.68
N ALA A 943 24.39 9.69 34.61
CA ALA A 943 24.69 10.96 33.94
C ALA A 943 24.43 12.19 34.82
N LEU A 944 23.32 12.22 35.55
CA LEU A 944 23.00 13.34 36.45
C LEU A 944 23.90 13.39 37.68
N SER A 945 24.38 12.23 38.14
CA SER A 945 25.30 12.14 39.28
C SER A 945 26.73 12.49 38.89
N ALA A 946 27.11 12.26 37.63
CA ALA A 946 28.42 12.58 37.06
C ALA A 946 28.44 13.88 36.23
N ALA A 947 27.36 14.65 36.24
CA ALA A 947 27.18 15.83 35.39
C ALA A 947 28.33 16.84 35.56
N GLY A 948 28.93 17.25 34.45
CA GLY A 948 30.02 18.22 34.43
C GLY A 948 29.55 19.65 34.71
N PRO A 949 30.49 20.61 34.83
CA PRO A 949 30.18 22.01 35.15
C PRO A 949 29.19 22.67 34.17
N THR A 950 29.29 22.35 32.87
CA THR A 950 28.42 22.88 31.82
C THR A 950 26.99 22.34 31.93
N ALA A 951 26.86 21.03 32.13
CA ALA A 951 25.57 20.40 32.39
C ALA A 951 24.92 20.94 33.66
N LEU A 952 25.67 21.05 34.77
CA LEU A 952 25.16 21.56 36.05
C LEU A 952 24.75 23.03 35.98
N HIS A 953 25.52 23.87 35.28
CA HIS A 953 25.14 25.27 35.04
C HIS A 953 23.82 25.36 34.26
N THR A 954 23.62 24.49 33.25
CA THR A 954 22.40 24.48 32.45
C THR A 954 21.20 23.92 33.24
N LEU A 955 21.38 22.81 33.97
CA LEU A 955 20.36 22.17 34.80
C LEU A 955 19.82 23.10 35.91
N THR A 956 20.65 24.00 36.42
CA THR A 956 20.26 25.00 37.44
C THR A 956 19.70 26.29 36.84
N GLY A 957 19.56 26.36 35.50
CA GLY A 957 19.13 27.56 34.79
C GLY A 957 20.13 28.72 34.87
N GLY A 958 21.42 28.42 35.08
CA GLY A 958 22.49 29.41 35.20
C GLY A 958 22.57 30.13 36.55
N GLN A 959 21.88 29.64 37.57
CA GLN A 959 21.84 30.28 38.89
C GLN A 959 23.12 30.03 39.69
N ALA A 960 23.88 31.10 39.95
CA ALA A 960 25.09 31.04 40.77
C ALA A 960 24.78 30.68 42.23
N GLY A 961 25.47 29.67 42.75
CA GLY A 961 25.30 29.23 44.14
C GLY A 961 24.10 28.31 44.39
N VAL A 962 23.52 27.71 43.34
CA VAL A 962 22.49 26.67 43.44
C VAL A 962 23.10 25.31 43.10
N ARG A 963 22.75 24.29 43.88
CA ARG A 963 23.16 22.90 43.66
C ARG A 963 21.94 22.04 43.33
N MET A 964 22.09 21.16 42.34
CA MET A 964 21.11 20.12 42.04
C MET A 964 21.50 18.83 42.78
N SER A 965 20.53 18.14 43.36
CA SER A 965 20.68 16.77 43.86
C SER A 965 19.55 15.88 43.34
N VAL A 966 19.87 14.61 43.07
CA VAL A 966 18.87 13.59 42.75
C VAL A 966 18.40 12.96 44.05
N LYS A 967 17.11 13.04 44.36
CA LYS A 967 16.55 12.53 45.61
C LYS A 967 16.18 11.04 45.58
N GLY A 968 15.90 10.49 44.39
CA GLY A 968 15.59 9.07 44.24
C GLY A 968 14.86 8.75 42.95
N ILE A 969 14.63 7.45 42.74
CA ILE A 969 13.80 6.90 41.66
C ILE A 969 12.70 6.01 42.22
N THR A 970 11.49 6.17 41.67
CA THR A 970 10.31 5.37 42.02
C THR A 970 9.59 4.85 40.77
N HIS A 971 8.84 3.75 40.90
CA HIS A 971 7.95 3.23 39.83
C HIS A 971 6.56 3.88 39.83
N ALA A 972 6.20 4.56 40.92
CA ALA A 972 4.98 5.35 41.05
C ALA A 972 5.32 6.84 41.06
N LEU A 973 4.45 7.71 40.53
CA LEU A 973 4.65 9.16 40.71
C LEU A 973 4.69 9.47 42.22
N PRO A 974 5.67 10.26 42.69
CA PRO A 974 5.78 10.61 44.12
C PRO A 974 4.53 11.32 44.68
N HIS A 975 3.68 11.87 43.83
CA HIS A 975 2.37 12.45 44.15
C HIS A 975 1.31 12.03 43.11
N ALA A 976 0.05 11.89 43.54
CA ALA A 976 -1.06 11.44 42.69
C ALA A 976 -1.36 12.46 41.58
N VAL A 977 -0.70 12.35 40.44
CA VAL A 977 -0.91 13.19 39.25
C VAL A 977 -0.91 12.29 38.02
N HIS A 978 -2.07 12.09 37.40
CA HIS A 978 -2.21 11.28 36.18
C HIS A 978 -2.27 12.13 34.89
N ASP A 979 -2.36 13.47 35.00
CA ASP A 979 -2.38 14.41 33.87
C ASP A 979 -1.80 15.78 34.28
N SER A 980 -0.89 16.34 33.48
CA SER A 980 -0.29 17.67 33.70
C SER A 980 -1.30 18.81 33.57
N ARG A 981 -2.40 18.61 32.83
CA ARG A 981 -3.50 19.59 32.71
C ARG A 981 -4.40 19.64 33.94
N GLU A 982 -4.62 18.50 34.61
CA GLU A 982 -5.40 18.43 35.86
C GLU A 982 -4.63 19.02 37.03
N TRP A 983 -3.31 18.79 37.12
CA TRP A 983 -2.47 19.43 38.15
C TRP A 983 -2.43 20.97 38.02
N THR A 984 -2.36 21.47 36.78
CA THR A 984 -2.39 22.93 36.53
C THR A 984 -3.74 23.53 36.94
N LYS A 985 -4.85 22.79 36.76
CA LYS A 985 -6.19 23.21 37.23
C LYS A 985 -6.34 23.14 38.75
N GLU A 986 -5.86 22.09 39.41
CA GLU A 986 -5.91 21.96 40.88
C GLU A 986 -5.04 23.02 41.59
N MET A 987 -3.86 23.33 41.05
CA MET A 987 -2.99 24.38 41.59
C MET A 987 -3.53 25.78 41.33
N LEU A 988 -4.16 26.03 40.17
CA LEU A 988 -4.88 27.28 39.92
C LEU A 988 -6.10 27.44 40.85
N ALA A 989 -6.78 26.35 41.19
CA ALA A 989 -7.90 26.35 42.15
C ALA A 989 -7.43 26.59 43.60
N GLN A 990 -6.29 26.02 44.01
CA GLN A 990 -5.71 26.25 45.35
C GLN A 990 -5.06 27.63 45.51
N HIS A 991 -4.71 28.32 44.43
CA HIS A 991 -4.21 29.70 44.47
C HIS A 991 -5.31 30.77 44.43
N GLN A 992 -6.56 30.39 44.12
CA GLN A 992 -7.74 31.27 44.15
C GLN A 992 -8.54 31.19 45.47
N GLN A 993 -8.22 30.24 46.36
CA GLN A 993 -8.59 30.26 47.78
C GLN A 993 -7.45 30.87 48.60
#